data_AF-A0A939UCP6-F1
#
_entry.id   AF-A0A939UCP6-F1
#
_cell.length_a   1.000
_cell.length_b   1.000
_cell.length_c   1.000
_cell.angle_alpha   90.00
_cell.angle_beta   90.00
_cell.angle_gamma   90.00
#
_symmetry.space_group_name_H-M   'P 1'
#
loop_
_entity.id
_entity.type
_entity.pdbx_description
1 polymer ?
#
loop_
_entity_poly.entity_id
_entity_poly.type
_entity_poly.pdbx_seq_one_letter_code
_entity_poly.pdbx_strand_id
1 'polypeptide(L)'
;MADEINKTADWEPGTLDKTRKNIGLIDEKEAAVMAKKLGGQVLYEKTTSSAANSSSQATHGQGRIVRNTSGGGSGGSGSGSKPNTTYQAPRKHVREDLPPISKKVNNLIDKLMMSPEYKIKPNYGIFNFIRTLQKNGTEKILPEFYQYKMKKDIEHMETFITVIKTLIQIAPATYKSKIVNGGDIKFKFLRMIASWGMSGIKAEYATLENAPGQILACDLIQYTKAIYKPIITVYYYGNNKIPKLIKEIYNDQVAYPDAPKDKLSTMAKQAITEWLYIDTEIIKKMYPLLMRMCSDTFESYPTFFSVKVAEILKFTGLHKFDLLLPEKPKEEQKEAPKQKSAPPQKGIKDQTVITGLKLLDQLFPQAGFANLDEHPDMYPYFQPLYKFADGFNMLSPENPVQVIMILQRIIEDCFQGCRNIKFASQDGVKQGADTITAVMDDWTAYREDNFERLYCEPLIDLVNSVYSQPDFDKSHIGKRTITSLLWQTTYHFMPDFKFDKLILEHPSDESKVRPLFHRTDYARKYLTLVINECDKQAGSRGPVQLIENPWEHYKFGIQNEVSKRLDVLLGAQNKTANTNANNANLLKYTLCFIAVLDWWINNPGSPAYSTDPMHIYRISPSDGKPLFSVPLRNDQNKLFIDSIKANYQKKAE
;
A
#
# COMPACT_ATOMS: atom_id res chain seq x y z
N MET A 1 -56.19 -38.90 -41.43
CA MET A 1 -54.96 -39.65 -41.08
C MET A 1 -54.20 -38.80 -40.10
N ALA A 2 -54.28 -39.16 -38.82
CA ALA A 2 -53.55 -38.48 -37.76
C ALA A 2 -52.25 -39.26 -37.55
N ASP A 3 -51.12 -38.68 -37.94
CA ASP A 3 -49.81 -39.27 -37.69
C ASP A 3 -49.49 -39.15 -36.20
N GLU A 4 -49.41 -40.31 -35.55
CA GLU A 4 -48.95 -40.50 -34.19
C GLU A 4 -47.50 -40.03 -34.05
N ILE A 5 -47.31 -38.88 -33.40
CA ILE A 5 -46.00 -38.49 -32.89
C ILE A 5 -45.74 -39.34 -31.65
N ASN A 6 -44.89 -40.36 -31.80
CA ASN A 6 -44.27 -41.09 -30.70
C ASN A 6 -43.47 -40.11 -29.83
N LYS A 7 -44.11 -39.54 -28.80
CA LYS A 7 -43.47 -38.69 -27.79
C LYS A 7 -42.92 -39.58 -26.69
N THR A 8 -41.62 -39.83 -26.68
CA THR A 8 -40.94 -40.42 -25.53
C THR A 8 -41.04 -39.45 -24.35
N ALA A 9 -41.79 -39.83 -23.32
CA ALA A 9 -41.96 -39.08 -22.09
C ALA A 9 -40.79 -39.38 -21.14
N ASP A 10 -39.99 -38.37 -20.80
CA ASP A 10 -38.75 -38.55 -20.01
C ASP A 10 -38.93 -38.36 -18.50
N TRP A 11 -40.04 -37.79 -18.04
CA TRP A 11 -40.23 -37.44 -16.62
C TRP A 11 -41.13 -38.46 -15.90
N GLU A 12 -40.66 -38.91 -14.73
CA GLU A 12 -41.43 -39.78 -13.84
C GLU A 12 -42.64 -39.03 -13.23
N PRO A 13 -43.78 -39.72 -12.98
CA PRO A 13 -44.98 -39.08 -12.45
C PRO A 13 -44.76 -38.37 -11.10
N GLY A 14 -45.20 -37.12 -10.99
CA GLY A 14 -45.10 -36.27 -9.80
C GLY A 14 -43.83 -35.40 -9.76
N THR A 15 -42.99 -35.43 -10.79
CA THR A 15 -41.73 -34.66 -10.83
C THR A 15 -41.98 -33.20 -11.16
N LEU A 16 -42.93 -32.91 -12.05
CA LEU A 16 -43.29 -31.53 -12.39
C LEU A 16 -44.01 -30.83 -11.23
N ASP A 17 -44.83 -31.55 -10.46
CA ASP A 17 -45.55 -31.00 -9.30
C ASP A 17 -44.62 -30.70 -8.10
N LYS A 18 -43.62 -31.56 -7.85
CA LYS A 18 -42.55 -31.26 -6.87
C LYS A 18 -41.75 -30.03 -7.29
N THR A 19 -41.47 -29.91 -8.58
CA THR A 19 -40.72 -28.78 -9.14
C THR A 19 -41.53 -27.48 -9.05
N ARG A 20 -42.83 -27.50 -9.36
CA ARG A 20 -43.74 -26.34 -9.15
C ARG A 20 -43.87 -25.93 -7.69
N LYS A 21 -43.94 -26.88 -6.75
CA LYS A 21 -43.98 -26.57 -5.30
C LYS A 21 -42.69 -25.91 -4.81
N ASN A 22 -41.53 -26.26 -5.39
CA ASN A 22 -40.24 -25.68 -4.99
C ASN A 22 -39.96 -24.31 -5.63
N ILE A 23 -40.52 -24.02 -6.80
CA ILE A 23 -40.31 -22.75 -7.52
C ILE A 23 -41.32 -21.68 -7.10
N GLY A 24 -42.50 -22.07 -6.59
CA GLY A 24 -43.57 -21.13 -6.23
C GLY A 24 -44.41 -20.70 -7.42
N LEU A 25 -45.47 -19.90 -7.19
CA LEU A 25 -46.36 -19.40 -8.24
C LEU A 25 -45.58 -18.44 -9.15
N ILE A 26 -45.33 -18.86 -10.39
CA ILE A 26 -44.74 -18.03 -11.45
C ILE A 26 -45.88 -17.38 -12.23
N ASP A 27 -45.78 -16.09 -12.46
CA ASP A 27 -46.74 -15.35 -13.30
C ASP A 27 -46.61 -15.78 -14.79
N GLU A 28 -47.72 -15.77 -15.52
CA GLU A 28 -47.80 -16.26 -16.90
C GLU A 28 -46.85 -15.48 -17.84
N LYS A 29 -46.64 -14.19 -17.57
CA LYS A 29 -45.69 -13.34 -18.29
C LYS A 29 -44.24 -13.68 -17.97
N GLU A 30 -43.95 -14.07 -16.73
CA GLU A 30 -42.62 -14.43 -16.27
C GLU A 30 -42.19 -15.80 -16.82
N ALA A 31 -43.13 -16.74 -16.90
CA ALA A 31 -42.95 -18.03 -17.57
C ALA A 31 -42.65 -17.87 -19.08
N ALA A 32 -43.35 -16.97 -19.78
CA ALA A 32 -43.11 -16.69 -21.19
C ALA A 32 -41.73 -16.06 -21.46
N VAL A 33 -41.26 -15.17 -20.56
CA VAL A 33 -39.92 -14.57 -20.65
C VAL A 33 -38.82 -15.61 -20.40
N MET A 34 -39.03 -16.51 -19.44
CA MET A 34 -38.11 -17.61 -19.15
C MET A 34 -38.01 -18.59 -20.32
N ALA A 35 -39.13 -18.99 -20.92
CA ALA A 35 -39.15 -19.88 -22.08
C ALA A 35 -38.39 -19.27 -23.28
N LYS A 36 -38.54 -17.96 -23.52
CA LYS A 36 -37.87 -17.26 -24.61
C LYS A 36 -36.36 -17.09 -24.40
N LYS A 37 -35.90 -16.96 -23.15
CA LYS A 37 -34.47 -16.78 -22.81
C LYS A 37 -33.70 -18.08 -22.65
N LEU A 38 -34.35 -19.14 -22.17
CA LEU A 38 -33.69 -20.40 -21.82
C LEU A 38 -33.63 -21.41 -22.96
N GLY A 39 -34.46 -21.25 -24.00
CA GLY A 39 -34.41 -22.06 -25.23
C GLY A 39 -34.41 -23.57 -24.99
N GLY A 40 -35.58 -24.21 -24.92
CA GLY A 40 -35.70 -25.66 -24.73
C GLY A 40 -37.02 -26.24 -25.23
N GLN A 41 -37.03 -27.53 -25.57
CA GLN A 41 -38.23 -28.27 -25.98
C GLN A 41 -39.16 -28.53 -24.78
N VAL A 42 -40.47 -28.42 -25.01
CA VAL A 42 -41.51 -28.75 -24.02
C VAL A 42 -41.69 -30.27 -23.98
N LEU A 43 -41.26 -30.89 -22.88
CA LEU A 43 -41.41 -32.34 -22.63
C LEU A 43 -42.69 -32.62 -21.81
N TYR A 44 -43.22 -33.83 -21.94
CA TYR A 44 -44.48 -34.27 -21.31
C TYR A 44 -44.22 -35.33 -20.24
N GLU A 45 -44.97 -35.29 -19.14
CA GLU A 45 -44.91 -36.25 -18.03
C GLU A 45 -45.78 -37.48 -18.33
N LYS A 46 -45.36 -38.67 -17.88
CA LYS A 46 -46.11 -39.92 -18.07
C LYS A 46 -47.44 -39.87 -17.31
N THR A 47 -48.56 -40.08 -18.00
CA THR A 47 -49.88 -40.26 -17.36
C THR A 47 -49.92 -41.56 -16.57
N THR A 48 -50.38 -41.49 -15.33
CA THR A 48 -50.60 -42.65 -14.46
C THR A 48 -51.77 -43.49 -14.99
N SER A 49 -51.45 -44.63 -15.60
CA SER A 49 -52.42 -45.68 -15.89
C SER A 49 -52.95 -46.25 -14.58
N SER A 50 -54.27 -46.15 -14.39
CA SER A 50 -55.00 -46.53 -13.19
C SER A 50 -55.24 -48.05 -13.12
N ALA A 51 -54.99 -48.65 -11.96
CA ALA A 51 -55.67 -49.85 -11.45
C ALA A 51 -55.64 -49.73 -9.90
N ALA A 52 -56.76 -49.34 -9.27
CA ALA A 52 -57.70 -50.19 -8.52
C ALA A 52 -57.04 -50.88 -7.31
N ASN A 53 -57.42 -50.80 -6.03
CA ASN A 53 -58.57 -50.34 -5.24
C ASN A 53 -57.97 -50.04 -3.83
N SER A 54 -58.44 -49.11 -3.00
CA SER A 54 -59.72 -49.20 -2.29
C SER A 54 -60.07 -47.87 -1.58
N SER A 55 -61.37 -47.54 -1.68
CA SER A 55 -62.24 -46.75 -0.80
C SER A 55 -61.69 -46.42 0.61
N SER A 56 -61.86 -45.20 1.14
CA SER A 56 -63.19 -44.64 1.47
C SER A 56 -63.25 -43.10 1.61
N GLN A 57 -64.45 -42.62 1.28
CA GLN A 57 -65.05 -41.28 1.31
C GLN A 57 -64.77 -40.44 2.58
N ALA A 58 -64.44 -39.15 2.41
CA ALA A 58 -65.29 -37.95 2.54
C ALA A 58 -65.58 -37.55 4.01
N THR A 59 -65.40 -36.30 4.45
CA THR A 59 -66.28 -35.16 4.13
C THR A 59 -65.67 -33.79 4.50
N HIS A 60 -66.18 -32.76 3.80
CA HIS A 60 -66.08 -31.31 3.97
C HIS A 60 -66.02 -30.73 5.39
N GLY A 61 -65.42 -29.52 5.50
CA GLY A 61 -65.78 -28.56 6.56
C GLY A 61 -64.91 -27.31 6.63
N GLN A 62 -65.38 -26.20 6.05
CA GLN A 62 -64.91 -24.84 6.32
C GLN A 62 -65.21 -24.41 7.78
N GLY A 63 -64.46 -23.43 8.30
CA GLY A 63 -64.85 -22.58 9.45
C GLY A 63 -63.75 -22.42 10.48
N ARG A 64 -63.00 -21.30 10.49
CA ARG A 64 -63.30 -20.03 11.18
C ARG A 64 -62.99 -20.04 12.70
N ILE A 65 -61.89 -19.37 13.03
CA ILE A 65 -61.58 -18.51 14.19
C ILE A 65 -62.45 -18.67 15.45
N VAL A 66 -61.82 -19.02 16.59
CA VAL A 66 -62.12 -18.42 17.90
C VAL A 66 -60.83 -18.26 18.72
N ARG A 67 -60.57 -17.01 19.10
CA ARG A 67 -59.67 -16.55 20.15
C ARG A 67 -60.44 -16.59 21.46
N ASN A 68 -59.90 -17.16 22.54
CA ASN A 68 -60.22 -16.58 23.84
C ASN A 68 -59.11 -16.78 24.88
N THR A 69 -58.97 -15.71 25.64
CA THR A 69 -58.02 -15.39 26.70
C THR A 69 -58.75 -15.42 28.05
N SER A 70 -58.13 -15.98 29.07
CA SER A 70 -58.31 -15.67 30.52
C SER A 70 -57.42 -16.67 31.28
N GLY A 71 -56.38 -16.30 32.06
CA GLY A 71 -56.43 -15.43 33.23
C GLY A 71 -57.20 -16.16 34.35
N GLY A 72 -56.69 -16.49 35.53
CA GLY A 72 -55.45 -16.23 36.26
C GLY A 72 -55.70 -16.62 37.74
N GLY A 73 -54.63 -16.82 38.52
CA GLY A 73 -54.65 -16.93 39.99
C GLY A 73 -54.77 -18.35 40.57
N SER A 74 -54.26 -18.68 41.75
CA SER A 74 -53.12 -18.23 42.57
C SER A 74 -53.10 -19.09 43.84
N GLY A 75 -51.91 -19.53 44.28
CA GLY A 75 -51.55 -19.74 45.69
C GLY A 75 -51.78 -21.12 46.32
N GLY A 76 -50.73 -21.68 46.94
CA GLY A 76 -50.88 -22.62 48.07
C GLY A 76 -49.90 -23.79 48.21
N SER A 77 -48.65 -23.49 48.58
CA SER A 77 -47.66 -24.25 49.39
C SER A 77 -47.74 -25.77 49.58
N GLY A 78 -46.63 -26.47 49.30
CA GLY A 78 -46.33 -27.82 49.79
C GLY A 78 -44.84 -28.19 49.61
N SER A 79 -44.14 -28.35 50.73
CA SER A 79 -42.71 -28.69 50.88
C SER A 79 -42.32 -30.05 50.29
N GLY A 80 -41.13 -30.13 49.69
CA GLY A 80 -40.52 -31.39 49.26
C GLY A 80 -39.15 -31.20 48.60
N SER A 81 -38.08 -31.15 49.41
CA SER A 81 -36.69 -31.08 48.98
C SER A 81 -36.28 -32.21 48.03
N LYS A 82 -35.82 -31.87 46.82
CA LYS A 82 -34.89 -32.66 46.00
C LYS A 82 -33.89 -31.72 45.31
N PRO A 83 -32.62 -32.10 45.16
CA PRO A 83 -31.55 -31.20 44.77
C PRO A 83 -31.69 -30.79 43.31
N ASN A 84 -31.72 -29.47 43.11
CA ASN A 84 -31.92 -28.81 41.84
C ASN A 84 -30.65 -28.99 40.97
N THR A 85 -30.69 -29.88 39.99
CA THR A 85 -29.74 -29.87 38.87
C THR A 85 -30.18 -28.75 37.94
N THR A 86 -29.59 -27.57 38.13
CA THR A 86 -29.84 -26.41 37.27
C THR A 86 -29.26 -26.70 35.89
N TYR A 87 -30.04 -27.33 35.02
CA TYR A 87 -29.87 -27.17 33.58
C TYR A 87 -30.19 -25.71 33.28
N GLN A 88 -29.14 -24.87 33.22
CA GLN A 88 -29.26 -23.55 32.61
C GLN A 88 -29.72 -23.78 31.18
N ALA A 89 -30.94 -23.36 30.87
CA ALA A 89 -31.40 -23.22 29.50
C ALA A 89 -30.33 -22.43 28.71
N PRO A 90 -29.94 -22.87 27.51
CA PRO A 90 -28.95 -22.16 26.71
C PRO A 90 -29.46 -20.73 26.51
N ARG A 91 -28.64 -19.75 26.89
CA ARG A 91 -28.92 -18.34 26.63
C ARG A 91 -29.25 -18.19 25.14
N LYS A 92 -30.49 -17.84 24.81
CA LYS A 92 -30.83 -17.41 23.45
C LYS A 92 -29.94 -16.20 23.13
N HIS A 93 -28.95 -16.40 22.27
CA HIS A 93 -28.15 -15.32 21.70
C HIS A 93 -29.09 -14.30 21.07
N VAL A 94 -29.08 -13.07 21.58
CA VAL A 94 -29.60 -11.93 20.82
C VAL A 94 -28.61 -11.76 19.66
N ARG A 95 -29.03 -12.11 18.45
CA ARG A 95 -28.21 -11.87 17.25
C ARG A 95 -28.11 -10.36 17.06
N GLU A 96 -26.90 -9.82 17.18
CA GLU A 96 -26.66 -8.43 16.79
C GLU A 96 -26.77 -8.32 15.27
N ASP A 97 -27.55 -7.35 14.80
CA ASP A 97 -27.70 -7.08 13.38
C ASP A 97 -26.47 -6.33 12.85
N LEU A 98 -26.05 -6.71 11.64
CA LEU A 98 -25.00 -5.98 10.93
C LEU A 98 -25.47 -4.55 10.61
N PRO A 99 -24.57 -3.56 10.60
CA PRO A 99 -24.96 -2.18 10.29
C PRO A 99 -25.56 -2.09 8.88
N PRO A 100 -26.57 -1.23 8.68
CA PRO A 100 -27.19 -1.01 7.38
C PRO A 100 -26.20 -0.29 6.47
N ILE A 101 -25.86 -0.90 5.34
CA ILE A 101 -24.94 -0.34 4.34
C ILE A 101 -25.55 -0.42 2.94
N SER A 102 -25.11 0.46 2.03
CA SER A 102 -25.60 0.45 0.66
C SER A 102 -25.27 -0.87 -0.05
N LYS A 103 -26.13 -1.32 -0.97
CA LYS A 103 -25.90 -2.56 -1.77
C LYS A 103 -24.56 -2.51 -2.52
N LYS A 104 -24.18 -1.33 -3.01
CA LYS A 104 -22.90 -1.11 -3.72
C LYS A 104 -21.70 -1.38 -2.79
N VAL A 105 -21.73 -0.82 -1.59
CA VAL A 105 -20.65 -1.03 -0.59
C VAL A 105 -20.63 -2.49 -0.13
N ASN A 106 -21.78 -3.08 0.16
CA ASN A 106 -21.85 -4.50 0.57
C ASN A 106 -21.23 -5.43 -0.50
N ASN A 107 -21.52 -5.19 -1.78
CA ASN A 107 -20.95 -5.97 -2.88
C ASN A 107 -19.42 -5.83 -2.97
N LEU A 108 -18.86 -4.66 -2.69
CA LEU A 108 -17.40 -4.43 -2.68
C LEU A 108 -16.75 -5.18 -1.52
N ILE A 109 -17.33 -5.10 -0.33
CA ILE A 109 -16.86 -5.83 0.87
C ILE A 109 -16.96 -7.35 0.63
N ASP A 110 -18.08 -7.83 0.07
CA ASP A 110 -18.24 -9.24 -0.28
C ASP A 110 -17.19 -9.72 -1.28
N LYS A 111 -16.94 -8.94 -2.34
CA LYS A 111 -15.91 -9.26 -3.34
C LYS A 111 -14.53 -9.37 -2.71
N LEU A 112 -14.22 -8.48 -1.78
CA LEU A 112 -12.96 -8.51 -1.02
C LEU A 112 -12.88 -9.77 -0.15
N MET A 113 -13.92 -10.10 0.61
CA MET A 113 -14.01 -11.29 1.46
C MET A 113 -13.90 -12.62 0.68
N MET A 114 -14.32 -12.65 -0.59
CA MET A 114 -14.22 -13.80 -1.49
C MET A 114 -12.86 -13.93 -2.21
N SER A 115 -12.04 -12.89 -2.18
CA SER A 115 -10.78 -12.87 -2.92
C SER A 115 -9.79 -13.91 -2.37
N PRO A 116 -8.84 -14.39 -3.20
CA PRO A 116 -7.88 -15.42 -2.79
C PRO A 116 -6.94 -14.98 -1.67
N GLU A 117 -6.83 -13.68 -1.40
CA GLU A 117 -6.04 -13.14 -0.29
C GLU A 117 -6.71 -13.35 1.08
N TYR A 118 -8.03 -13.15 1.17
CA TYR A 118 -8.77 -13.18 2.44
C TYR A 118 -9.50 -14.51 2.69
N LYS A 119 -10.09 -15.14 1.66
CA LYS A 119 -10.76 -16.45 1.74
C LYS A 119 -11.76 -16.58 2.91
N ILE A 120 -12.54 -15.53 3.19
CA ILE A 120 -13.53 -15.52 4.28
C ILE A 120 -14.88 -16.05 3.81
N LYS A 121 -15.30 -15.67 2.60
CA LYS A 121 -16.55 -16.11 1.97
C LYS A 121 -16.27 -17.06 0.80
N PRO A 122 -17.19 -17.99 0.49
CA PRO A 122 -17.03 -18.90 -0.64
C PRO A 122 -16.99 -18.13 -1.96
N ASN A 123 -16.12 -18.55 -2.88
CA ASN A 123 -15.97 -17.95 -4.21
C ASN A 123 -16.28 -19.00 -5.28
N TYR A 124 -17.32 -18.77 -6.07
CA TYR A 124 -17.80 -19.64 -7.15
C TYR A 124 -17.37 -19.15 -8.54
N GLY A 125 -16.44 -18.20 -8.62
CA GLY A 125 -15.94 -17.63 -9.87
C GLY A 125 -17.04 -16.97 -10.70
N ILE A 126 -17.18 -17.38 -11.97
CA ILE A 126 -18.24 -16.89 -12.87
C ILE A 126 -19.66 -17.22 -12.39
N PHE A 127 -19.81 -18.17 -11.46
CA PHE A 127 -21.10 -18.62 -10.91
C PHE A 127 -21.47 -17.97 -9.57
N ASN A 128 -20.88 -16.83 -9.21
CA ASN A 128 -21.16 -16.15 -7.94
C ASN A 128 -22.64 -15.70 -7.78
N PHE A 129 -23.45 -15.70 -8.83
CA PHE A 129 -24.91 -15.51 -8.74
C PHE A 129 -25.62 -16.66 -7.99
N ILE A 130 -25.03 -17.86 -7.91
CA ILE A 130 -25.60 -19.00 -7.16
C ILE A 130 -25.75 -18.64 -5.67
N ARG A 131 -24.87 -17.77 -5.16
CA ARG A 131 -24.89 -17.26 -3.78
C ARG A 131 -26.20 -16.55 -3.43
N THR A 132 -26.81 -15.83 -4.39
CA THR A 132 -28.08 -15.13 -4.15
C THR A 132 -29.29 -16.05 -4.22
N LEU A 133 -29.13 -17.25 -4.81
CA LEU A 133 -30.17 -18.28 -4.88
C LEU A 133 -30.17 -19.20 -3.65
N GLN A 134 -29.07 -19.25 -2.90
CA GLN A 134 -28.97 -19.99 -1.65
C GLN A 134 -29.51 -19.17 -0.47
N LYS A 135 -30.30 -19.81 0.41
CA LYS A 135 -30.77 -19.19 1.66
C LYS A 135 -29.58 -18.73 2.49
N ASN A 136 -29.50 -17.43 2.77
CA ASN A 136 -28.39 -16.76 3.46
C ASN A 136 -27.01 -16.90 2.78
N GLY A 137 -26.96 -17.31 1.51
CA GLY A 137 -25.70 -17.57 0.81
C GLY A 137 -24.79 -16.35 0.77
N THR A 138 -25.36 -15.14 0.75
CA THR A 138 -24.58 -13.89 0.71
C THR A 138 -23.79 -13.63 1.98
N GLU A 139 -24.26 -14.10 3.14
CA GLU A 139 -23.62 -13.89 4.43
C GLU A 139 -22.88 -15.12 4.96
N LYS A 140 -22.89 -16.22 4.20
CA LYS A 140 -22.25 -17.48 4.57
C LYS A 140 -20.73 -17.35 4.67
N ILE A 141 -20.17 -17.83 5.76
CA ILE A 141 -18.72 -17.90 6.00
C ILE A 141 -18.19 -19.27 5.57
N LEU A 142 -16.98 -19.27 5.03
CA LEU A 142 -16.30 -20.48 4.58
C LEU A 142 -15.87 -21.34 5.80
N PRO A 143 -16.15 -22.67 5.82
CA PRO A 143 -15.74 -23.57 6.90
C PRO A 143 -14.26 -23.50 7.25
N GLU A 144 -13.41 -23.43 6.23
CA GLU A 144 -11.96 -23.38 6.40
C GLU A 144 -11.51 -22.14 7.20
N PHE A 145 -12.26 -21.03 7.08
CA PHE A 145 -11.97 -19.80 7.80
C PHE A 145 -12.18 -19.97 9.31
N TYR A 146 -13.32 -20.53 9.75
CA TYR A 146 -13.60 -20.63 11.17
C TYR A 146 -13.05 -21.91 11.82
N GLN A 147 -12.89 -23.02 11.10
CA GLN A 147 -12.38 -24.28 11.68
C GLN A 147 -10.86 -24.31 11.81
N TYR A 148 -10.14 -23.71 10.87
CA TYR A 148 -8.67 -23.78 10.84
C TYR A 148 -8.01 -22.42 11.04
N LYS A 149 -8.42 -21.39 10.28
CA LYS A 149 -7.75 -20.09 10.31
C LYS A 149 -7.96 -19.38 11.66
N MET A 150 -9.20 -19.24 12.11
CA MET A 150 -9.52 -18.65 13.41
C MET A 150 -8.87 -19.38 14.59
N LYS A 151 -8.83 -20.72 14.56
CA LYS A 151 -8.14 -21.52 15.59
C LYS A 151 -6.65 -21.22 15.63
N LYS A 152 -5.99 -21.23 14.48
CA LYS A 152 -4.57 -20.91 14.36
C LYS A 152 -4.27 -19.48 14.82
N ASP A 153 -5.13 -18.53 14.49
CA ASP A 153 -4.98 -17.13 14.89
C ASP A 153 -5.07 -16.96 16.42
N ILE A 154 -5.93 -17.73 17.09
CA ILE A 154 -6.00 -17.80 18.57
C ILE A 154 -4.69 -18.34 19.16
N GLU A 155 -4.12 -19.40 18.59
CA GLU A 155 -2.86 -20.00 19.05
C GLU A 155 -1.68 -19.02 18.96
N HIS A 156 -1.58 -18.26 17.86
CA HIS A 156 -0.55 -17.23 17.68
C HIS A 156 -0.72 -16.06 18.65
N MET A 157 -1.95 -15.58 18.85
CA MET A 157 -2.21 -14.54 19.86
C MET A 157 -1.86 -15.00 21.27
N GLU A 158 -2.23 -16.23 21.64
CA GLU A 158 -1.90 -16.80 22.95
C GLU A 158 -0.38 -16.97 23.13
N THR A 159 0.31 -17.42 22.09
CA THR A 159 1.77 -17.54 22.08
C THR A 159 2.43 -16.17 22.28
N PHE A 160 1.99 -15.14 21.56
CA PHE A 160 2.50 -13.77 21.73
C PHE A 160 2.34 -13.28 23.17
N ILE A 161 1.14 -13.40 23.73
CA ILE A 161 0.85 -12.97 25.12
C ILE A 161 1.72 -13.75 26.10
N THR A 162 1.87 -15.05 25.90
CA THR A 162 2.68 -15.92 26.76
C THR A 162 4.14 -15.51 26.74
N VAL A 163 4.73 -15.30 25.55
CA VAL A 163 6.12 -14.87 25.40
C VAL A 163 6.37 -13.52 26.07
N ILE A 164 5.47 -12.54 25.89
CA ILE A 164 5.59 -11.24 26.57
C ILE A 164 5.47 -11.39 28.09
N LYS A 165 4.54 -12.21 28.60
CA LYS A 165 4.43 -12.50 30.04
C LYS A 165 5.70 -13.18 30.57
N THR A 166 6.29 -14.10 29.81
CA THR A 166 7.57 -14.74 30.16
C THR A 166 8.70 -13.72 30.18
N LEU A 167 8.78 -12.80 29.21
CA LEU A 167 9.76 -11.68 29.21
C LEU A 167 9.64 -10.82 30.47
N ILE A 168 8.43 -10.59 30.97
CA ILE A 168 8.21 -9.86 32.24
C ILE A 168 8.63 -10.71 33.45
N GLN A 169 8.33 -12.01 33.44
CA GLN A 169 8.62 -12.93 34.54
C GLN A 169 10.12 -13.22 34.72
N ILE A 170 10.89 -13.32 33.64
CA ILE A 170 12.33 -13.55 33.71
C ILE A 170 13.13 -12.27 34.00
N ALA A 171 12.49 -11.11 33.89
CA ALA A 171 13.15 -9.83 34.14
C ALA A 171 13.63 -9.71 35.61
N PRO A 172 14.77 -9.03 35.86
CA PRO A 172 15.24 -8.75 37.22
C PRO A 172 14.21 -7.99 38.06
N ALA A 173 14.25 -8.17 39.40
CA ALA A 173 13.30 -7.53 40.32
C ALA A 173 13.26 -5.99 40.18
N THR A 174 14.42 -5.37 39.94
CA THR A 174 14.55 -3.94 39.68
C THR A 174 13.86 -3.52 38.38
N TYR A 175 13.95 -4.32 37.32
CA TYR A 175 13.27 -4.07 36.05
C TYR A 175 11.75 -4.31 36.16
N LYS A 176 11.32 -5.34 36.90
CA LYS A 176 9.90 -5.58 37.22
C LYS A 176 9.25 -4.39 37.94
N SER A 177 9.95 -3.79 38.91
CA SER A 177 9.49 -2.56 39.57
C SER A 177 9.33 -1.40 38.57
N LYS A 178 10.27 -1.25 37.62
CA LYS A 178 10.15 -0.26 36.52
C LYS A 178 8.98 -0.56 35.59
N ILE A 179 8.64 -1.82 35.31
CA ILE A 179 7.47 -2.17 34.50
C ILE A 179 6.17 -1.70 35.19
N VAL A 180 6.06 -1.90 36.50
CA VAL A 180 4.85 -1.55 37.27
C VAL A 180 4.72 -0.03 37.43
N ASN A 181 5.82 0.65 37.79
CA ASN A 181 5.79 2.05 38.20
C ASN A 181 6.25 3.03 37.12
N GLY A 182 6.95 2.55 36.09
CA GLY A 182 7.56 3.39 35.05
C GLY A 182 6.54 3.99 34.08
N GLY A 183 6.76 5.25 33.73
CA GLY A 183 5.95 5.98 32.75
C GLY A 183 6.33 5.74 31.29
N ASP A 184 7.47 5.09 31.04
CA ASP A 184 8.01 4.82 29.71
C ASP A 184 7.03 3.98 28.87
N ILE A 185 6.98 4.30 27.58
CA ILE A 185 6.12 3.66 26.60
C ILE A 185 6.36 2.15 26.50
N LYS A 186 7.60 1.68 26.67
CA LYS A 186 7.91 0.24 26.68
C LYS A 186 7.31 -0.50 27.88
N PHE A 187 7.24 0.15 29.04
CA PHE A 187 6.60 -0.41 30.23
C PHE A 187 5.07 -0.38 30.13
N LYS A 188 4.50 0.67 29.51
CA LYS A 188 3.06 0.71 29.18
C LYS A 188 2.68 -0.40 28.20
N PHE A 189 3.47 -0.61 27.15
CA PHE A 189 3.28 -1.73 26.22
C PHE A 189 3.28 -3.09 26.92
N LEU A 190 4.30 -3.38 27.74
CA LEU A 190 4.38 -4.65 28.48
C LEU A 190 3.15 -4.88 29.37
N ARG A 191 2.69 -3.83 30.09
CA ARG A 191 1.47 -3.92 30.91
C ARG A 191 0.21 -4.14 30.09
N MET A 192 0.08 -3.45 28.95
CA MET A 192 -1.07 -3.60 28.05
C MET A 192 -1.16 -5.00 27.46
N ILE A 193 -0.05 -5.56 26.95
CA ILE A 193 -0.09 -6.95 26.43
C ILE A 193 -0.29 -7.96 27.57
N ALA A 194 0.29 -7.73 28.74
CA ALA A 194 0.09 -8.62 29.89
C ALA A 194 -1.36 -8.66 30.38
N SER A 195 -2.12 -7.57 30.21
CA SER A 195 -3.54 -7.50 30.55
C SER A 195 -4.46 -8.11 29.49
N TRP A 196 -3.94 -8.48 28.31
CA TRP A 196 -4.71 -9.21 27.31
C TRP A 196 -5.16 -10.57 27.87
N GLY A 197 -6.46 -10.82 27.79
CA GLY A 197 -7.10 -12.07 28.19
C GLY A 197 -7.60 -12.86 26.99
N MET A 198 -7.28 -14.16 26.95
CA MET A 198 -7.74 -15.06 25.89
C MET A 198 -9.10 -15.71 26.19
N SER A 199 -9.60 -15.61 27.43
CA SER A 199 -10.84 -16.27 27.86
C SER A 199 -12.06 -15.80 27.05
N GLY A 200 -12.18 -14.49 26.79
CA GLY A 200 -13.27 -13.94 25.97
C GLY A 200 -13.21 -14.42 24.52
N ILE A 201 -12.02 -14.39 23.90
CA ILE A 201 -11.83 -14.83 22.50
C ILE A 201 -12.14 -16.33 22.37
N LYS A 202 -11.64 -17.15 23.29
CA LYS A 202 -11.86 -18.61 23.31
C LYS A 202 -13.33 -18.96 23.57
N ALA A 203 -14.01 -18.22 24.44
CA ALA A 203 -15.44 -18.41 24.70
C ALA A 203 -16.29 -18.11 23.46
N GLU A 204 -16.05 -16.98 22.80
CA GLU A 204 -16.77 -16.64 21.55
C GLU A 204 -16.45 -17.63 20.42
N TYR A 205 -15.21 -18.10 20.32
CA TYR A 205 -14.82 -19.15 19.37
C TYR A 205 -15.54 -20.47 19.65
N ALA A 206 -15.59 -20.92 20.91
CA ALA A 206 -16.30 -22.14 21.29
C ALA A 206 -17.79 -22.04 21.01
N THR A 207 -18.40 -20.86 21.16
CA THR A 207 -19.80 -20.62 20.78
C THR A 207 -20.00 -20.82 19.28
N LEU A 208 -19.08 -20.35 18.44
CA LEU A 208 -19.12 -20.53 16.99
C LEU A 208 -18.91 -21.98 16.57
N GLU A 209 -17.99 -22.70 17.24
CA GLU A 209 -17.72 -24.11 16.98
C GLU A 209 -18.92 -25.01 17.30
N ASN A 210 -19.66 -24.67 18.36
CA ASN A 210 -20.86 -25.40 18.79
C ASN A 210 -22.16 -24.92 18.13
N ALA A 211 -22.10 -23.96 17.18
CA ALA A 211 -23.27 -23.40 16.56
C ALA A 211 -23.97 -24.44 15.64
N PRO A 212 -25.28 -24.68 15.78
CA PRO A 212 -25.99 -25.60 14.90
C PRO A 212 -26.22 -24.95 13.52
N GLY A 213 -25.51 -25.42 12.51
CA GLY A 213 -25.72 -25.05 11.09
C GLY A 213 -24.60 -24.20 10.50
N GLN A 214 -24.93 -23.44 9.45
CA GLN A 214 -23.96 -22.59 8.73
C GLN A 214 -23.70 -21.30 9.49
N ILE A 215 -22.42 -20.93 9.66
CA ILE A 215 -22.02 -19.66 10.28
C ILE A 215 -22.19 -18.51 9.30
N LEU A 216 -22.82 -17.43 9.77
CA LEU A 216 -23.03 -16.20 9.02
C LEU A 216 -22.11 -15.08 9.51
N ALA A 217 -21.93 -14.04 8.70
CA ALA A 217 -21.12 -12.88 9.06
C ALA A 217 -21.61 -12.18 10.34
N CYS A 218 -22.92 -12.17 10.63
CA CYS A 218 -23.46 -11.61 11.87
C CYS A 218 -23.07 -12.42 13.12
N ASP A 219 -22.88 -13.73 12.99
CA ASP A 219 -22.49 -14.57 14.13
C ASP A 219 -21.04 -14.26 14.57
N LEU A 220 -20.21 -13.74 13.65
CA LEU A 220 -18.81 -13.37 13.92
C LEU A 220 -18.63 -12.01 14.61
N ILE A 221 -19.69 -11.25 14.90
CA ILE A 221 -19.56 -9.89 15.45
C ILE A 221 -18.83 -9.90 16.79
N GLN A 222 -19.26 -10.71 17.74
CA GLN A 222 -18.67 -10.76 19.08
C GLN A 222 -17.23 -11.28 19.04
N TYR A 223 -16.96 -12.29 18.22
CA TYR A 223 -15.60 -12.80 18.02
C TYR A 223 -14.66 -11.73 17.44
N THR A 224 -15.09 -11.04 16.39
CA THR A 224 -14.30 -9.99 15.73
C THR A 224 -14.03 -8.84 16.71
N LYS A 225 -15.03 -8.44 17.48
CA LYS A 225 -14.87 -7.46 18.56
C LYS A 225 -13.88 -7.94 19.63
N ALA A 226 -13.99 -9.19 20.07
CA ALA A 226 -13.12 -9.77 21.08
C ALA A 226 -11.65 -9.84 20.64
N ILE A 227 -11.38 -10.10 19.35
CA ILE A 227 -10.03 -10.11 18.78
C ILE A 227 -9.47 -8.71 18.60
N TYR A 228 -10.23 -7.80 17.98
CA TYR A 228 -9.71 -6.46 17.68
C TYR A 228 -9.59 -5.59 18.92
N LYS A 229 -10.39 -5.81 19.97
CA LYS A 229 -10.32 -5.02 21.20
C LYS A 229 -8.90 -5.00 21.82
N PRO A 230 -8.23 -6.13 22.12
CA PRO A 230 -6.85 -6.08 22.59
C PRO A 230 -5.90 -5.54 21.52
N ILE A 231 -6.00 -5.99 20.27
CA ILE A 231 -5.04 -5.63 19.21
C ILE A 231 -4.98 -4.11 18.97
N ILE A 232 -6.14 -3.45 18.94
CA ILE A 232 -6.24 -2.01 18.66
C ILE A 232 -5.57 -1.16 19.74
N THR A 233 -5.47 -1.65 20.99
CA THR A 233 -4.76 -0.89 22.05
C THR A 233 -3.29 -0.68 21.72
N VAL A 234 -2.70 -1.48 20.83
CA VAL A 234 -1.28 -1.39 20.47
C VAL A 234 -1.04 -1.05 19.01
N TYR A 235 -1.98 -1.37 18.11
CA TYR A 235 -1.88 -1.16 16.67
C TYR A 235 -1.42 0.26 16.28
N TYR A 236 -2.03 1.28 16.88
CA TYR A 236 -1.76 2.69 16.54
C TYR A 236 -0.38 3.21 16.99
N TYR A 237 0.40 2.42 17.72
CA TYR A 237 1.80 2.74 17.98
C TYR A 237 2.63 2.70 16.69
N GLY A 238 2.25 1.82 15.76
CA GLY A 238 2.83 1.67 14.43
C GLY A 238 3.55 0.33 14.23
N ASN A 239 3.25 -0.34 13.12
CA ASN A 239 3.66 -1.71 12.83
C ASN A 239 5.18 -1.91 12.85
N ASN A 240 5.95 -0.96 12.31
CA ASN A 240 7.42 -1.01 12.30
C ASN A 240 8.07 -0.58 13.63
N LYS A 241 7.28 -0.10 14.60
CA LYS A 241 7.77 0.38 15.89
C LYS A 241 7.65 -0.67 16.99
N ILE A 242 6.65 -1.54 16.96
CA ILE A 242 6.50 -2.62 17.96
C ILE A 242 7.70 -3.59 17.97
N PRO A 243 8.22 -4.08 16.82
CA PRO A 243 9.44 -4.88 16.83
C PRO A 243 10.65 -4.13 17.40
N LYS A 244 10.75 -2.82 17.18
CA LYS A 244 11.84 -1.99 17.75
C LYS A 244 11.70 -1.87 19.26
N LEU A 245 10.48 -1.69 19.76
CA LEU A 245 10.17 -1.64 21.18
C LEU A 245 10.53 -2.96 21.89
N ILE A 246 10.22 -4.11 21.26
CA ILE A 246 10.61 -5.43 21.78
C ILE A 246 12.13 -5.58 21.83
N LYS A 247 12.86 -5.11 20.80
CA LYS A 247 14.34 -5.09 20.81
C LYS A 247 14.91 -4.18 21.90
N GLU A 248 14.28 -3.04 22.15
CA GLU A 248 14.69 -2.14 23.24
C GLU A 248 14.48 -2.78 24.61
N ILE A 249 13.34 -3.44 24.83
CA ILE A 249 13.06 -4.20 26.06
C ILE A 249 14.12 -5.29 26.27
N TYR A 250 14.50 -6.00 25.21
CA TYR A 250 15.58 -6.99 25.26
C TYR A 250 16.92 -6.35 25.67
N ASN A 251 17.32 -5.26 25.02
CA ASN A 251 18.58 -4.58 25.29
C ASN A 251 18.64 -4.06 26.74
N ASP A 252 17.55 -3.49 27.25
CA ASP A 252 17.47 -3.05 28.64
C ASP A 252 17.66 -4.20 29.63
N GLN A 253 17.04 -5.36 29.35
CA GLN A 253 17.09 -6.50 30.26
C GLN A 253 18.46 -7.19 30.23
N VAL A 254 19.12 -7.27 29.07
CA VAL A 254 20.46 -7.88 28.93
C VAL A 254 21.56 -7.03 29.55
N ALA A 255 21.33 -5.74 29.77
CA ALA A 255 22.25 -4.87 30.49
C ALA A 255 22.42 -5.25 31.97
N TYR A 256 21.54 -6.08 32.53
CA TYR A 256 21.65 -6.57 33.90
C TYR A 256 22.62 -7.78 33.99
N PRO A 257 23.53 -7.84 34.98
CA PRO A 257 24.53 -8.90 35.11
C PRO A 257 23.94 -10.32 35.17
N ASP A 258 22.82 -10.49 35.88
CA ASP A 258 22.18 -11.79 36.13
C ASP A 258 21.15 -12.20 35.06
N ALA A 259 21.10 -11.48 33.93
CA ALA A 259 20.09 -11.69 32.91
C ALA A 259 20.35 -12.97 32.08
N PRO A 260 19.36 -13.86 31.88
CA PRO A 260 19.51 -15.06 31.06
C PRO A 260 19.51 -14.70 29.56
N LYS A 261 20.67 -14.27 29.05
CA LYS A 261 20.83 -13.65 27.72
C LYS A 261 20.28 -14.50 26.56
N ASP A 262 20.55 -15.80 26.54
CA ASP A 262 20.11 -16.71 25.47
C ASP A 262 18.59 -16.91 25.48
N LYS A 263 18.01 -17.07 26.67
CA LYS A 263 16.56 -17.18 26.85
C LYS A 263 15.85 -15.88 26.46
N LEU A 264 16.38 -14.73 26.89
CA LEU A 264 15.87 -13.41 26.52
C LEU A 264 15.91 -13.18 25.02
N SER A 265 17.00 -13.56 24.34
CA SER A 265 17.15 -13.42 22.89
C SER A 265 16.14 -14.26 22.14
N THR A 266 15.94 -15.51 22.59
CA THR A 266 14.95 -16.43 22.02
C THR A 266 13.53 -15.89 22.17
N MET A 267 13.16 -15.45 23.37
CA MET A 267 11.84 -14.87 23.63
C MET A 267 11.60 -13.57 22.85
N ALA A 268 12.60 -12.69 22.73
CA ALA A 268 12.47 -11.46 21.97
C ALA A 268 12.28 -11.71 20.46
N LYS A 269 13.03 -12.64 19.88
CA LYS A 269 12.86 -13.08 18.48
C LYS A 269 11.47 -13.67 18.26
N GLN A 270 11.03 -14.57 19.15
CA GLN A 270 9.71 -15.19 19.07
C GLN A 270 8.59 -14.14 19.17
N ALA A 271 8.68 -13.19 20.11
CA ALA A 271 7.70 -12.11 20.24
C ALA A 271 7.59 -11.25 18.97
N ILE A 272 8.71 -10.97 18.30
CA ILE A 272 8.71 -10.24 17.03
C ILE A 272 8.03 -11.06 15.92
N THR A 273 8.34 -12.35 15.81
CA THR A 273 7.72 -13.25 14.83
C THR A 273 6.22 -13.35 15.02
N GLU A 274 5.76 -13.57 16.25
CA GLU A 274 4.33 -13.65 16.56
C GLU A 274 3.62 -12.31 16.31
N TRP A 275 4.24 -11.17 16.64
CA TRP A 275 3.67 -9.87 16.31
C TRP A 275 3.52 -9.66 14.79
N LEU A 276 4.52 -10.06 13.99
CA LEU A 276 4.44 -10.00 12.53
C LEU A 276 3.31 -10.89 11.99
N TYR A 277 3.08 -12.06 12.58
CA TYR A 277 1.92 -12.87 12.27
C TYR A 277 0.62 -12.14 12.62
N ILE A 278 0.48 -11.57 13.82
CA ILE A 278 -0.70 -10.80 14.23
C ILE A 278 -0.98 -9.66 13.24
N ASP A 279 0.04 -8.93 12.79
CA ASP A 279 -0.12 -7.81 11.84
C ASP A 279 -0.55 -8.28 10.43
N THR A 280 0.16 -9.27 9.88
CA THR A 280 -0.02 -9.69 8.48
C THR A 280 -1.15 -10.69 8.28
N GLU A 281 -1.42 -11.54 9.28
CA GLU A 281 -2.33 -12.67 9.17
C GLU A 281 -3.63 -12.48 9.95
N ILE A 282 -3.64 -11.69 11.03
CA ILE A 282 -4.86 -11.44 11.83
C ILE A 282 -5.42 -10.05 11.47
N ILE A 283 -4.69 -8.97 11.75
CA ILE A 283 -5.15 -7.59 11.52
C ILE A 283 -5.51 -7.39 10.06
N LYS A 284 -4.60 -7.75 9.15
CA LYS A 284 -4.84 -7.60 7.71
C LYS A 284 -5.90 -8.60 7.22
N LYS A 285 -5.82 -9.91 7.50
CA LYS A 285 -6.79 -10.82 6.85
C LYS A 285 -8.20 -10.75 7.44
N MET A 286 -8.39 -10.23 8.66
CA MET A 286 -9.72 -10.07 9.24
C MET A 286 -10.33 -8.68 9.04
N TYR A 287 -9.60 -7.68 8.50
CA TYR A 287 -10.15 -6.33 8.38
C TYR A 287 -11.42 -6.22 7.52
N PRO A 288 -11.65 -7.07 6.48
CA PRO A 288 -12.90 -7.00 5.72
C PRO A 288 -14.12 -7.31 6.61
N LEU A 289 -13.98 -8.22 7.58
CA LEU A 289 -15.03 -8.50 8.59
C LEU A 289 -15.22 -7.30 9.51
N LEU A 290 -14.14 -6.72 10.02
CA LEU A 290 -14.21 -5.53 10.86
C LEU A 290 -14.91 -4.38 10.13
N MET A 291 -14.52 -4.12 8.87
CA MET A 291 -15.15 -3.10 8.02
C MET A 291 -16.64 -3.39 7.80
N ARG A 292 -17.03 -4.65 7.55
CA ARG A 292 -18.45 -5.04 7.42
C ARG A 292 -19.28 -4.73 8.67
N MET A 293 -18.65 -4.75 9.84
CA MET A 293 -19.28 -4.61 11.15
C MET A 293 -19.31 -3.18 11.68
N CYS A 294 -18.38 -2.32 11.28
CA CYS A 294 -18.27 -0.97 11.82
C CYS A 294 -18.23 0.17 10.79
N SER A 295 -18.18 -0.12 9.49
CA SER A 295 -18.09 0.90 8.45
C SER A 295 -19.29 0.94 7.53
N ASP A 296 -19.65 2.15 7.11
CA ASP A 296 -20.66 2.47 6.12
C ASP A 296 -20.08 2.66 4.70
N THR A 297 -18.77 2.86 4.60
CA THR A 297 -18.02 3.01 3.34
C THR A 297 -17.06 1.84 3.12
N PHE A 298 -16.61 1.70 1.88
CA PHE A 298 -15.56 0.75 1.54
C PHE A 298 -14.21 1.47 1.57
N GLU A 299 -13.28 0.97 2.38
CA GLU A 299 -11.92 1.49 2.47
C GLU A 299 -10.91 0.35 2.28
N SER A 300 -9.84 0.59 1.53
CA SER A 300 -8.77 -0.39 1.35
C SER A 300 -7.86 -0.45 2.57
N TYR A 301 -7.24 -1.60 2.82
CA TYR A 301 -6.12 -1.70 3.76
C TYR A 301 -4.86 -1.01 3.22
N PRO A 302 -4.07 -0.30 4.06
CA PRO A 302 -4.28 -0.04 5.49
C PRO A 302 -5.13 1.22 5.79
N THR A 303 -5.53 1.98 4.75
CA THR A 303 -6.29 3.25 4.85
C THR A 303 -7.53 3.16 5.74
N PHE A 304 -8.22 2.02 5.75
CA PHE A 304 -9.35 1.77 6.64
C PHE A 304 -9.04 2.11 8.12
N PHE A 305 -7.87 1.73 8.62
CA PHE A 305 -7.50 1.97 10.01
C PHE A 305 -7.12 3.42 10.30
N SER A 306 -6.81 4.26 9.30
CA SER A 306 -6.54 5.69 9.52
C SER A 306 -7.78 6.56 9.33
N VAL A 307 -8.66 6.19 8.41
CA VAL A 307 -9.88 6.96 8.09
C VAL A 307 -11.01 6.64 9.08
N LYS A 308 -11.18 5.38 9.47
CA LYS A 308 -12.32 4.91 10.29
C LYS A 308 -11.97 4.66 11.76
N VAL A 309 -11.03 5.44 12.31
CA VAL A 309 -10.54 5.28 13.69
C VAL A 309 -11.68 5.38 14.70
N ALA A 310 -12.55 6.38 14.55
CA ALA A 310 -13.65 6.64 15.49
C ALA A 310 -14.64 5.48 15.52
N GLU A 311 -14.99 4.93 14.35
CA GLU A 311 -15.90 3.81 14.18
C GLU A 311 -15.31 2.51 14.72
N ILE A 312 -14.01 2.27 14.49
CA ILE A 312 -13.29 1.11 15.03
C ILE A 312 -13.25 1.18 16.56
N LEU A 313 -12.92 2.35 17.13
CA LEU A 313 -12.89 2.54 18.59
C LEU A 313 -14.28 2.38 19.22
N LYS A 314 -15.33 2.92 18.57
CA LYS A 314 -16.72 2.73 19.00
C LYS A 314 -17.13 1.25 18.97
N PHE A 315 -16.77 0.52 17.91
CA PHE A 315 -17.06 -0.90 17.77
C PHE A 315 -16.37 -1.75 18.82
N THR A 316 -15.06 -1.52 19.05
CA THR A 316 -14.28 -2.26 20.06
C THR A 316 -14.58 -1.82 21.49
N GLY A 317 -15.25 -0.68 21.68
CA GLY A 317 -15.55 -0.10 22.98
C GLY A 317 -14.29 0.43 23.68
N LEU A 318 -13.37 1.01 22.90
CA LEU A 318 -12.13 1.63 23.39
C LEU A 318 -12.21 3.15 23.30
N HIS A 319 -11.50 3.83 24.19
CA HIS A 319 -11.26 5.26 24.14
C HIS A 319 -9.81 5.55 23.72
N LYS A 320 -9.52 6.78 23.31
CA LYS A 320 -8.16 7.22 22.94
C LYS A 320 -7.12 7.00 24.06
N PHE A 321 -7.54 7.02 25.32
CA PHE A 321 -6.65 6.82 26.48
C PHE A 321 -6.26 5.36 26.70
N ASP A 322 -7.01 4.42 26.09
CA ASP A 322 -6.71 2.99 26.15
C ASP A 322 -5.65 2.58 25.12
N LEU A 323 -5.21 3.52 24.26
CA LEU A 323 -4.31 3.27 23.16
C LEU A 323 -2.86 3.60 23.53
N LEU A 324 -1.94 2.73 23.13
CA LEU A 324 -0.52 2.98 23.07
C LEU A 324 -0.24 3.89 21.87
N LEU A 325 -0.11 5.18 22.13
CA LEU A 325 0.23 6.17 21.11
C LEU A 325 1.73 6.49 21.18
N PRO A 326 2.40 6.75 20.05
CA PRO A 326 3.78 7.21 20.07
C PRO A 326 3.88 8.50 20.88
N GLU A 327 4.86 8.58 21.78
CA GLU A 327 5.12 9.82 22.51
C GLU A 327 5.38 10.93 21.48
N LYS A 328 4.62 12.03 21.59
CA LYS A 328 5.00 13.26 20.91
C LYS A 328 6.42 13.58 21.37
N PRO A 329 7.36 13.90 20.47
CA PRO A 329 8.68 14.35 20.88
C PRO A 329 8.51 15.41 21.96
N LYS A 330 9.13 15.19 23.13
CA LYS A 330 9.19 16.25 24.15
C LYS A 330 9.84 17.44 23.47
N GLU A 331 9.08 18.51 23.35
CA GLU A 331 9.60 19.82 22.99
C GLU A 331 10.63 20.17 24.06
N GLU A 332 11.91 20.03 23.72
CA GLU A 332 12.94 20.79 24.40
C GLU A 332 12.49 22.25 24.34
N GLN A 333 12.48 22.90 25.51
CA GLN A 333 12.25 24.33 25.63
C GLN A 333 13.27 25.07 24.75
N LYS A 334 12.87 25.36 23.52
CA LYS A 334 13.44 26.41 22.69
C LYS A 334 12.37 27.46 22.54
N GLU A 335 12.76 28.68 22.87
CA GLU A 335 11.99 29.90 22.81
C GLU A 335 11.09 29.95 21.57
N ALA A 336 9.85 30.42 21.80
CA ALA A 336 8.77 30.70 20.86
C ALA A 336 9.01 30.35 19.37
N PRO A 337 8.28 29.38 18.77
CA PRO A 337 8.44 29.08 17.36
C PRO A 337 7.79 30.17 16.52
N LYS A 338 8.62 31.04 15.93
CA LYS A 338 8.33 31.60 14.59
C LYS A 338 8.10 30.42 13.64
N GLN A 339 6.98 30.45 12.92
CA GLN A 339 6.55 29.50 11.89
C GLN A 339 7.73 28.80 11.19
N LYS A 340 7.99 27.53 11.54
CA LYS A 340 8.82 26.65 10.72
C LYS A 340 7.89 25.97 9.72
N SER A 341 8.15 26.21 8.43
CA SER A 341 7.63 25.42 7.33
C SER A 341 7.83 23.93 7.62
N ALA A 342 6.76 23.13 7.55
CA ALA A 342 6.88 21.68 7.63
C ALA A 342 7.91 21.18 6.60
N PRO A 343 8.73 20.15 6.90
CA PRO A 343 9.62 19.57 5.92
C PRO A 343 8.80 19.12 4.69
N PRO A 344 9.30 19.34 3.46
CA PRO A 344 8.57 18.98 2.25
C PRO A 344 8.21 17.51 2.29
N GLN A 345 6.93 17.18 2.02
CA GLN A 345 6.54 15.78 1.93
C GLN A 345 7.11 15.20 0.63
N LYS A 346 7.60 13.97 0.73
CA LYS A 346 8.25 13.22 -0.33
C LYS A 346 7.37 13.19 -1.59
N GLY A 347 7.93 13.56 -2.75
CA GLY A 347 7.25 13.50 -4.05
C GLY A 347 6.18 14.57 -4.31
N ILE A 348 5.94 15.55 -3.42
CA ILE A 348 4.90 16.57 -3.70
C ILE A 348 5.31 17.48 -4.87
N LYS A 349 4.35 17.73 -5.78
CA LYS A 349 4.41 18.80 -6.80
C LYS A 349 4.06 20.14 -6.16
N ASP A 350 5.07 20.79 -5.58
CA ASP A 350 4.94 22.10 -4.93
C ASP A 350 5.44 23.24 -5.85
N GLN A 351 5.44 24.47 -5.34
CA GLN A 351 5.95 25.63 -6.06
C GLN A 351 7.44 25.51 -6.42
N THR A 352 8.23 24.77 -5.64
CA THR A 352 9.65 24.50 -5.91
C THR A 352 9.79 23.67 -7.18
N VAL A 353 8.95 22.64 -7.34
CA VAL A 353 8.90 21.81 -8.57
C VAL A 353 8.50 22.65 -9.78
N ILE A 354 7.45 23.47 -9.65
CA ILE A 354 6.99 24.34 -10.76
C ILE A 354 8.09 25.33 -11.17
N THR A 355 8.80 25.89 -10.18
CA THR A 355 9.94 26.78 -10.44
C THR A 355 11.10 26.03 -11.08
N GLY A 356 11.40 24.82 -10.62
CA GLY A 356 12.43 23.96 -11.22
C GLY A 356 12.15 23.62 -12.67
N LEU A 357 10.91 23.27 -13.03
CA LEU A 357 10.54 23.01 -14.43
C LEU A 357 10.76 24.24 -15.31
N LYS A 358 10.39 25.44 -14.82
CA LYS A 358 10.63 26.70 -15.55
C LYS A 358 12.12 27.01 -15.72
N LEU A 359 12.93 26.79 -14.68
CA LEU A 359 14.38 26.99 -14.73
C LEU A 359 15.06 25.98 -15.67
N LEU A 360 14.60 24.72 -15.67
CA LEU A 360 15.07 23.70 -16.60
C LEU A 360 14.73 24.05 -18.04
N ASP A 361 13.52 24.55 -18.31
CA ASP A 361 13.12 25.00 -19.64
C ASP A 361 13.89 26.27 -20.08
N GLN A 362 14.19 27.17 -19.14
CA GLN A 362 15.03 28.34 -19.43
C GLN A 362 16.49 27.94 -19.74
N LEU A 363 17.04 26.98 -18.99
CA LEU A 363 18.38 26.46 -19.23
C LEU A 363 18.42 25.63 -20.51
N PHE A 364 17.41 24.81 -20.77
CA PHE A 364 17.35 23.88 -21.89
C PHE A 364 16.07 24.08 -22.71
N PRO A 365 15.97 25.20 -23.46
CA PRO A 365 14.77 25.55 -24.19
C PRO A 365 14.42 24.52 -25.25
N GLN A 366 13.13 24.22 -25.37
CA GLN A 366 12.58 23.23 -26.31
C GLN A 366 13.12 21.80 -26.11
N ALA A 367 13.67 21.49 -24.93
CA ALA A 367 14.09 20.13 -24.59
C ALA A 367 12.91 19.23 -24.20
N GLY A 368 11.76 19.81 -23.81
CA GLY A 368 10.55 19.08 -23.42
C GLY A 368 10.14 19.21 -21.95
N PHE A 369 10.91 19.92 -21.11
CA PHE A 369 10.60 20.04 -19.67
C PHE A 369 9.25 20.71 -19.37
N ALA A 370 8.75 21.56 -20.25
CA ALA A 370 7.44 22.19 -20.10
C ALA A 370 6.26 21.20 -20.25
N ASN A 371 6.45 20.11 -21.01
CA ASN A 371 5.41 19.17 -21.42
C ASN A 371 5.80 17.71 -21.09
N LEU A 372 6.33 17.45 -19.90
CA LEU A 372 6.78 16.10 -19.52
C LEU A 372 5.65 15.05 -19.49
N ASP A 373 4.40 15.49 -19.44
CA ASP A 373 3.20 14.66 -19.56
C ASP A 373 2.99 14.09 -20.97
N GLU A 374 3.59 14.69 -21.99
CA GLU A 374 3.56 14.20 -23.38
C GLU A 374 4.69 13.20 -23.69
N HIS A 375 5.54 12.87 -22.70
CA HIS A 375 6.70 11.98 -22.85
C HIS A 375 7.62 12.37 -24.01
N PRO A 376 8.13 13.63 -24.03
CA PRO A 376 8.95 14.12 -25.11
C PRO A 376 10.25 13.33 -25.19
N ASP A 377 10.68 13.03 -26.41
CA ASP A 377 11.97 12.39 -26.63
C ASP A 377 13.12 13.37 -26.36
N MET A 378 13.75 13.22 -25.20
CA MET A 378 14.80 14.12 -24.76
C MET A 378 16.19 13.66 -25.24
N TYR A 379 16.34 12.43 -25.74
CA TYR A 379 17.62 11.89 -26.23
C TYR A 379 18.25 12.75 -27.34
N PRO A 380 17.55 13.13 -28.44
CA PRO A 380 18.11 13.95 -29.51
C PRO A 380 18.70 15.27 -29.03
N TYR A 381 18.09 15.86 -27.99
CA TYR A 381 18.50 17.13 -27.42
C TYR A 381 19.74 16.97 -26.52
N PHE A 382 19.74 16.00 -25.60
CA PHE A 382 20.77 15.88 -24.58
C PHE A 382 21.98 15.03 -24.97
N GLN A 383 21.87 14.11 -25.93
CA GLN A 383 23.00 13.28 -26.34
C GLN A 383 24.21 14.11 -26.85
N PRO A 384 24.03 15.16 -27.67
CA PRO A 384 25.14 16.03 -28.09
C PRO A 384 25.79 16.83 -26.96
N LEU A 385 25.02 17.10 -25.89
CA LEU A 385 25.49 17.87 -24.73
C LEU A 385 26.28 17.00 -23.75
N TYR A 386 25.77 15.80 -23.47
CA TYR A 386 26.27 14.96 -22.38
C TYR A 386 26.98 13.68 -22.82
N LYS A 387 26.81 13.24 -24.07
CA LYS A 387 27.43 12.03 -24.64
C LYS A 387 27.21 10.80 -23.74
N PHE A 388 25.95 10.45 -23.50
CA PHE A 388 25.62 9.24 -22.73
C PHE A 388 26.15 7.98 -23.43
N ALA A 389 26.44 6.95 -22.64
CA ALA A 389 26.85 5.65 -23.12
C ALA A 389 25.79 4.99 -24.01
N ASP A 390 26.22 3.99 -24.77
CA ASP A 390 25.32 3.18 -25.59
C ASP A 390 24.25 2.50 -24.72
N GLY A 391 23.07 2.27 -25.28
CA GLY A 391 21.86 1.86 -24.57
C GLY A 391 20.93 3.03 -24.22
N PHE A 392 21.46 4.23 -23.90
CA PHE A 392 20.60 5.41 -23.67
C PHE A 392 19.85 5.84 -24.94
N ASN A 393 20.50 5.72 -26.09
CA ASN A 393 19.94 5.85 -27.44
C ASN A 393 18.79 4.91 -27.75
N MET A 394 18.74 3.75 -27.10
CA MET A 394 17.73 2.72 -27.36
C MET A 394 16.50 2.88 -26.48
N LEU A 395 16.55 3.68 -25.40
CA LEU A 395 15.42 3.90 -24.49
C LEU A 395 14.22 4.52 -25.19
N SER A 396 13.03 3.97 -24.98
CA SER A 396 11.79 4.60 -25.40
C SER A 396 11.65 6.00 -24.75
N PRO A 397 11.09 7.01 -25.46
CA PRO A 397 10.70 8.28 -24.84
C PRO A 397 9.71 8.11 -23.68
N GLU A 398 8.88 7.08 -23.73
CA GLU A 398 7.94 6.73 -22.67
C GLU A 398 8.57 5.99 -21.48
N ASN A 399 9.83 5.55 -21.62
CA ASN A 399 10.56 4.94 -20.52
C ASN A 399 11.01 6.05 -19.54
N PRO A 400 10.48 6.07 -18.30
CA PRO A 400 10.76 7.14 -17.35
C PRO A 400 12.23 7.25 -16.96
N VAL A 401 13.04 6.18 -17.14
CA VAL A 401 14.49 6.20 -16.89
C VAL A 401 15.19 7.25 -17.77
N GLN A 402 14.68 7.56 -18.96
CA GLN A 402 15.26 8.58 -19.83
C GLN A 402 15.33 9.96 -19.14
N VAL A 403 14.19 10.42 -18.59
CA VAL A 403 14.10 11.70 -17.87
C VAL A 403 14.91 11.66 -16.58
N ILE A 404 14.91 10.53 -15.86
CA ILE A 404 15.67 10.35 -14.61
C ILE A 404 17.17 10.52 -14.87
N MET A 405 17.71 9.93 -15.93
CA MET A 405 19.14 10.02 -16.25
C MET A 405 19.56 11.42 -16.69
N ILE A 406 18.71 12.13 -17.43
CA ILE A 406 18.97 13.53 -17.79
C ILE A 406 18.99 14.43 -16.55
N LEU A 407 17.98 14.30 -15.68
CA LEU A 407 17.93 15.06 -14.43
C LEU A 407 19.10 14.69 -13.50
N GLN A 408 19.46 13.41 -13.39
CA GLN A 408 20.63 12.94 -12.64
C GLN A 408 21.89 13.66 -13.13
N ARG A 409 22.09 13.75 -14.46
CA ARG A 409 23.29 14.37 -15.05
C ARG A 409 23.34 15.88 -14.84
N ILE A 410 22.20 16.56 -14.98
CA ILE A 410 22.08 18.00 -14.70
C ILE A 410 22.39 18.29 -13.21
N ILE A 411 21.89 17.46 -12.29
CA ILE A 411 22.16 17.60 -10.86
C ILE A 411 23.63 17.29 -10.55
N GLU A 412 24.24 16.33 -11.23
CA GLU A 412 25.66 16.03 -11.10
C GLU A 412 26.55 17.23 -11.48
N ASP A 413 26.24 17.90 -12.59
CA ASP A 413 26.92 19.14 -13.00
C ASP A 413 26.79 20.22 -11.91
N CYS A 414 25.62 20.35 -11.27
CA CYS A 414 25.42 21.26 -10.15
C CYS A 414 26.27 20.87 -8.93
N PHE A 415 26.32 19.57 -8.60
CA PHE A 415 27.10 19.06 -7.48
C PHE A 415 28.60 19.27 -7.65
N GLN A 416 29.14 19.26 -8.89
CA GLN A 416 30.52 19.65 -9.14
C GLN A 416 30.81 21.09 -8.66
N GLY A 417 29.85 22.01 -8.80
CA GLY A 417 29.96 23.36 -8.22
C GLY A 417 29.77 23.36 -6.71
N CYS A 418 28.78 22.61 -6.20
CA CYS A 418 28.50 22.52 -4.77
C CYS A 418 29.66 21.92 -3.94
N ARG A 419 30.56 21.13 -4.54
CA ARG A 419 31.77 20.63 -3.86
C ARG A 419 32.72 21.73 -3.36
N ASN A 420 32.63 22.94 -3.92
CA ASN A 420 33.40 24.10 -3.45
C ASN A 420 32.73 24.86 -2.29
N ILE A 421 31.55 24.40 -1.84
CA ILE A 421 30.81 24.97 -0.71
C ILE A 421 31.23 24.26 0.57
N LYS A 422 31.53 25.04 1.61
CA LYS A 422 31.92 24.54 2.92
C LYS A 422 30.68 24.26 3.75
N PHE A 423 30.21 23.02 3.69
CA PHE A 423 29.10 22.53 4.53
C PHE A 423 29.60 22.31 5.97
N ALA A 424 28.87 22.82 6.95
CA ALA A 424 29.21 22.65 8.36
C ALA A 424 29.10 21.16 8.75
N SER A 425 30.07 20.67 9.53
CA SER A 425 30.04 19.31 10.08
C SER A 425 28.78 19.08 10.90
N GLN A 426 28.05 18.02 10.57
CA GLN A 426 26.90 17.58 11.35
C GLN A 426 27.41 16.74 12.54
N ASP A 427 27.70 17.38 13.67
CA ASP A 427 28.05 16.66 14.90
C ASP A 427 26.88 15.77 15.36
N GLY A 428 27.15 14.50 15.63
CA GLY A 428 26.16 13.55 16.16
C GLY A 428 25.38 12.74 15.12
N VAL A 429 25.78 12.74 13.84
CA VAL A 429 25.21 11.84 12.83
C VAL A 429 25.53 10.38 13.19
N LYS A 430 24.48 9.59 13.41
CA LYS A 430 24.60 8.15 13.69
C LYS A 430 25.36 7.46 12.55
N GLN A 431 26.25 6.51 12.87
CA GLN A 431 26.91 5.67 11.85
C GLN A 431 25.86 5.11 10.87
N GLY A 432 26.04 5.41 9.58
CA GLY A 432 25.15 4.97 8.50
C GLY A 432 24.01 5.92 8.10
N ALA A 433 23.94 7.14 8.64
CA ALA A 433 23.00 8.16 8.15
C ALA A 433 23.61 8.96 6.97
N ASP A 434 22.77 9.33 5.99
CA ASP A 434 23.20 10.11 4.83
C ASP A 434 23.71 11.50 5.27
N THR A 435 24.83 11.92 4.68
CA THR A 435 25.29 13.31 4.67
C THR A 435 25.18 13.87 3.26
N ILE A 436 25.07 15.20 3.13
CA ILE A 436 25.07 15.85 1.80
C ILE A 436 26.35 15.57 1.02
N THR A 437 27.49 15.46 1.71
CA THR A 437 28.78 15.10 1.10
C THR A 437 28.75 13.70 0.51
N ALA A 438 28.30 12.71 1.27
CA ALA A 438 28.16 11.34 0.76
C ALA A 438 27.17 11.25 -0.41
N VAL A 439 26.08 12.03 -0.39
CA VAL A 439 25.16 12.11 -1.53
C VAL A 439 25.86 12.64 -2.77
N MET A 440 26.65 13.71 -2.65
CA MET A 440 27.39 14.30 -3.78
C MET A 440 28.50 13.37 -4.29
N ASP A 441 29.16 12.62 -3.41
CA ASP A 441 30.25 11.72 -3.77
C ASP A 441 29.72 10.48 -4.51
N ASP A 442 28.63 9.88 -4.02
CA ASP A 442 28.03 8.69 -4.63
C ASP A 442 27.14 9.00 -5.85
N TRP A 443 26.86 10.27 -6.15
CA TRP A 443 25.82 10.65 -7.13
C TRP A 443 26.11 10.14 -8.55
N THR A 444 27.39 10.09 -8.93
CA THR A 444 27.82 9.63 -10.26
C THR A 444 27.60 8.12 -10.43
N ALA A 445 27.65 7.34 -9.34
CA ALA A 445 27.45 5.89 -9.37
C ALA A 445 26.04 5.48 -9.84
N TYR A 446 25.03 6.35 -9.70
CA TYR A 446 23.70 6.07 -10.26
C TYR A 446 23.70 5.98 -11.78
N ARG A 447 24.56 6.77 -12.44
CA ARG A 447 24.74 6.68 -13.89
C ARG A 447 25.66 5.50 -14.22
N GLU A 448 26.86 5.46 -13.67
CA GLU A 448 27.89 4.53 -14.11
C GLU A 448 27.59 3.07 -13.70
N ASP A 449 27.24 2.85 -12.43
CA ASP A 449 27.01 1.50 -11.92
C ASP A 449 25.57 1.02 -12.15
N ASN A 450 24.58 1.84 -11.79
CA ASN A 450 23.19 1.39 -11.81
C ASN A 450 22.55 1.49 -13.20
N PHE A 451 22.90 2.52 -13.99
CA PHE A 451 22.32 2.69 -15.30
C PHE A 451 23.19 2.07 -16.40
N GLU A 452 24.42 2.55 -16.61
CA GLU A 452 25.27 2.08 -17.71
C GLU A 452 25.60 0.59 -17.59
N ARG A 453 26.07 0.14 -16.41
CA ARG A 453 26.41 -1.28 -16.21
C ARG A 453 25.19 -2.18 -15.99
N LEU A 454 24.36 -1.89 -14.98
CA LEU A 454 23.26 -2.80 -14.61
C LEU A 454 22.01 -2.71 -15.51
N TYR A 455 21.81 -1.61 -16.24
CA TYR A 455 20.61 -1.39 -17.05
C TYR A 455 20.89 -1.36 -18.56
N CYS A 456 21.90 -0.62 -19.03
CA CYS A 456 22.17 -0.50 -20.46
C CYS A 456 22.77 -1.77 -21.06
N GLU A 457 23.71 -2.45 -20.40
CA GLU A 457 24.29 -3.70 -20.95
C GLU A 457 23.20 -4.74 -21.25
N PRO A 458 22.29 -5.10 -20.31
CA PRO A 458 21.22 -6.06 -20.61
C PRO A 458 20.18 -5.53 -21.60
N LEU A 459 19.97 -4.20 -21.65
CA LEU A 459 19.09 -3.58 -22.63
C LEU A 459 19.62 -3.73 -24.05
N ILE A 460 20.92 -3.48 -24.25
CA ILE A 460 21.59 -3.63 -25.55
C ILE A 460 21.46 -5.09 -26.01
N ASP A 461 21.74 -6.05 -25.12
CA ASP A 461 21.61 -7.47 -25.43
C ASP A 461 20.18 -7.87 -25.80
N LEU A 462 19.18 -7.36 -25.06
CA LEU A 462 17.77 -7.56 -25.36
C LEU A 462 17.42 -7.02 -26.75
N VAL A 463 17.76 -5.76 -27.02
CA VAL A 463 17.42 -5.08 -28.28
C VAL A 463 18.08 -5.77 -29.48
N ASN A 464 19.36 -6.13 -29.37
CA ASN A 464 20.09 -6.87 -30.41
C ASN A 464 19.46 -8.26 -30.66
N SER A 465 19.07 -8.95 -29.58
CA SER A 465 18.48 -10.28 -29.67
C SER A 465 17.08 -10.25 -30.29
N VAL A 466 16.23 -9.29 -29.91
CA VAL A 466 14.91 -9.07 -30.52
C VAL A 466 15.05 -8.70 -31.99
N TYR A 467 16.04 -7.88 -32.35
CA TYR A 467 16.27 -7.52 -33.74
C TYR A 467 16.73 -8.71 -34.60
N SER A 468 17.57 -9.60 -34.05
CA SER A 468 18.21 -10.68 -34.79
C SER A 468 17.41 -11.99 -34.80
N GLN A 469 16.58 -12.22 -33.78
CA GLN A 469 15.85 -13.47 -33.57
C GLN A 469 14.34 -13.21 -33.46
N PRO A 470 13.52 -13.78 -34.37
CA PRO A 470 12.07 -13.72 -34.25
C PRO A 470 11.58 -14.32 -32.92
N ASP A 471 10.61 -13.68 -32.29
CA ASP A 471 9.97 -14.12 -31.04
C ASP A 471 10.91 -14.28 -29.82
N PHE A 472 12.10 -13.66 -29.84
CA PHE A 472 13.03 -13.71 -28.69
C PHE A 472 12.39 -13.19 -27.40
N ASP A 473 11.61 -12.12 -27.48
CA ASP A 473 10.83 -11.52 -26.40
C ASP A 473 9.83 -12.50 -25.75
N LYS A 474 9.34 -13.48 -26.51
CA LYS A 474 8.41 -14.52 -26.03
C LYS A 474 9.14 -15.71 -25.40
N SER A 475 10.43 -15.89 -25.72
CA SER A 475 11.26 -16.95 -25.17
C SER A 475 11.44 -16.80 -23.65
N HIS A 476 11.79 -17.89 -22.97
CA HIS A 476 12.05 -17.83 -21.52
C HIS A 476 13.21 -16.88 -21.18
N ILE A 477 14.24 -16.84 -22.02
CA ILE A 477 15.42 -15.98 -21.83
C ILE A 477 15.02 -14.51 -22.03
N GLY A 478 14.30 -14.18 -23.10
CA GLY A 478 13.83 -12.81 -23.33
C GLY A 478 12.90 -12.30 -22.23
N LYS A 479 11.93 -13.13 -21.79
CA LYS A 479 11.05 -12.79 -20.65
C LYS A 479 11.83 -12.57 -19.36
N ARG A 480 12.90 -13.33 -19.13
CA ARG A 480 13.79 -13.17 -17.97
C ARG A 480 14.56 -11.85 -18.04
N THR A 481 15.15 -11.52 -19.18
CA THR A 481 15.88 -10.25 -19.36
C THR A 481 14.95 -9.05 -19.21
N ILE A 482 13.76 -9.08 -19.82
CA ILE A 482 12.73 -8.04 -19.67
C ILE A 482 12.33 -7.89 -18.20
N THR A 483 11.99 -8.99 -17.53
CA THR A 483 11.61 -8.97 -16.10
C THR A 483 12.74 -8.40 -15.24
N SER A 484 14.00 -8.75 -15.55
CA SER A 484 15.17 -8.20 -14.86
C SER A 484 15.27 -6.68 -15.02
N LEU A 485 15.19 -6.16 -16.24
CA LEU A 485 15.21 -4.72 -16.51
C LEU A 485 14.12 -3.96 -15.76
N LEU A 486 12.88 -4.48 -15.76
CA LEU A 486 11.76 -3.87 -15.04
C LEU A 486 12.00 -3.83 -13.52
N TRP A 487 12.60 -4.87 -12.96
CA TRP A 487 13.00 -4.89 -11.56
C TRP A 487 14.14 -3.91 -11.24
N GLN A 488 15.13 -3.78 -12.13
CA GLN A 488 16.19 -2.78 -11.97
C GLN A 488 15.62 -1.36 -11.92
N THR A 489 14.59 -1.06 -12.75
CA THR A 489 13.83 0.19 -12.66
C THR A 489 13.24 0.40 -11.27
N THR A 490 12.62 -0.64 -10.69
CA THR A 490 12.02 -0.57 -9.35
C THR A 490 13.06 -0.42 -8.22
N TYR A 491 14.15 -1.21 -8.23
CA TYR A 491 15.13 -1.20 -7.16
C TYR A 491 15.90 0.11 -7.07
N HIS A 492 16.29 0.67 -8.22
CA HIS A 492 17.25 1.78 -8.25
C HIS A 492 16.62 3.14 -8.44
N PHE A 493 15.52 3.22 -9.20
CA PHE A 493 15.02 4.49 -9.71
C PHE A 493 13.61 4.81 -9.20
N MET A 494 12.66 3.87 -9.30
CA MET A 494 11.24 4.16 -9.15
C MET A 494 10.53 3.22 -8.15
N PRO A 495 10.30 3.66 -6.91
CA PRO A 495 9.80 2.79 -5.84
C PRO A 495 8.36 2.31 -6.05
N ASP A 496 7.55 3.06 -6.80
CA ASP A 496 6.13 2.75 -7.03
C ASP A 496 5.88 2.13 -8.42
N PHE A 497 6.94 1.69 -9.11
CA PHE A 497 6.86 1.16 -10.47
C PHE A 497 6.19 -0.22 -10.46
N LYS A 498 5.08 -0.34 -11.17
CA LYS A 498 4.25 -1.55 -11.23
C LYS A 498 4.28 -2.11 -12.63
N PHE A 499 4.49 -3.42 -12.74
CA PHE A 499 4.47 -4.14 -14.00
C PHE A 499 3.98 -5.58 -13.78
N ASP A 500 3.49 -6.18 -14.85
CA ASP A 500 3.09 -7.59 -14.85
C ASP A 500 4.32 -8.48 -14.97
N LYS A 501 4.51 -9.38 -14.01
CA LYS A 501 5.65 -10.29 -14.00
C LYS A 501 5.48 -11.32 -15.11
N LEU A 502 6.44 -11.38 -16.03
CA LEU A 502 6.46 -12.37 -17.11
C LEU A 502 6.91 -13.75 -16.62
N ILE A 503 7.73 -13.76 -15.57
CA ILE A 503 8.22 -14.97 -14.88
C ILE A 503 8.17 -14.79 -13.36
N LEU A 504 8.14 -15.90 -12.63
CA LEU A 504 8.07 -15.92 -11.17
C LEU A 504 9.42 -15.60 -10.49
N GLU A 505 10.53 -15.79 -11.21
CA GLU A 505 11.87 -15.51 -10.69
C GLU A 505 12.02 -14.03 -10.38
N HIS A 506 12.57 -13.75 -9.19
CA HIS A 506 12.88 -12.40 -8.74
C HIS A 506 14.40 -12.22 -8.81
N PRO A 507 14.90 -11.26 -9.61
CA PRO A 507 16.33 -11.00 -9.67
C PRO A 507 16.83 -10.50 -8.31
N SER A 508 18.09 -10.80 -7.99
CA SER A 508 18.77 -10.19 -6.86
C SER A 508 19.14 -8.76 -7.21
N ASP A 509 19.05 -7.87 -6.23
CA ASP A 509 19.66 -6.54 -6.32
C ASP A 509 21.19 -6.69 -6.17
N GLU A 510 21.93 -6.30 -7.20
CA GLU A 510 23.39 -6.35 -7.25
C GLU A 510 24.05 -5.01 -6.92
N SER A 511 23.27 -3.93 -6.76
CA SER A 511 23.83 -2.61 -6.47
C SER A 511 24.29 -2.52 -5.02
N LYS A 512 25.45 -1.88 -4.85
CA LYS A 512 25.98 -1.50 -3.53
C LYS A 512 25.52 -0.09 -3.13
N VAL A 513 24.88 0.63 -4.04
CA VAL A 513 24.47 2.02 -3.88
C VAL A 513 23.04 2.04 -3.35
N ARG A 514 22.82 2.87 -2.33
CA ARG A 514 21.46 3.10 -1.82
C ARG A 514 20.55 3.63 -2.93
N PRO A 515 19.28 3.23 -3.05
CA PRO A 515 18.43 3.68 -4.15
C PRO A 515 18.30 5.19 -4.32
N LEU A 516 18.27 5.67 -5.57
CA LEU A 516 18.27 7.09 -5.93
C LEU A 516 17.10 7.85 -5.29
N PHE A 517 15.93 7.20 -5.25
CA PHE A 517 14.71 7.77 -4.70
C PHE A 517 14.78 8.08 -3.20
N HIS A 518 15.67 7.41 -2.44
CA HIS A 518 15.94 7.75 -1.05
C HIS A 518 16.90 8.93 -0.91
N ARG A 519 17.98 8.96 -1.70
CA ARG A 519 18.95 10.07 -1.65
C ARG A 519 18.35 11.39 -2.14
N THR A 520 17.47 11.33 -3.15
CA THR A 520 16.80 12.51 -3.69
C THR A 520 15.87 13.15 -2.65
N ASP A 521 15.08 12.34 -1.93
CA ASP A 521 14.23 12.82 -0.82
C ASP A 521 15.05 13.47 0.31
N TYR A 522 16.18 12.83 0.69
CA TYR A 522 17.10 13.40 1.66
C TYR A 522 17.68 14.75 1.18
N ALA A 523 18.21 14.79 -0.04
CA ALA A 523 18.86 15.98 -0.59
C ALA A 523 17.87 17.15 -0.71
N ARG A 524 16.62 16.89 -1.14
CA ARG A 524 15.55 17.89 -1.18
C ARG A 524 15.31 18.49 0.21
N LYS A 525 15.15 17.65 1.23
CA LYS A 525 14.91 18.10 2.61
C LYS A 525 16.08 18.90 3.16
N TYR A 526 17.30 18.41 2.99
CA TYR A 526 18.51 19.06 3.48
C TYR A 526 18.70 20.44 2.82
N LEU A 527 18.67 20.51 1.49
CA LEU A 527 18.84 21.77 0.77
C LEU A 527 17.71 22.76 1.05
N THR A 528 16.47 22.30 1.26
CA THR A 528 15.37 23.18 1.68
C THR A 528 15.68 23.87 3.01
N LEU A 529 16.25 23.14 3.98
CA LEU A 529 16.64 23.72 5.27
C LEU A 529 17.73 24.79 5.09
N VAL A 530 18.77 24.46 4.33
CA VAL A 530 19.90 25.36 4.02
C VAL A 530 19.42 26.65 3.34
N ILE A 531 18.58 26.53 2.32
CA ILE A 531 18.11 27.67 1.53
C ILE A 531 17.18 28.56 2.35
N ASN A 532 16.31 27.98 3.17
CA ASN A 532 15.46 28.75 4.08
C ASN A 532 16.28 29.59 5.08
N GLU A 533 17.45 29.11 5.51
CA GLU A 533 18.37 29.92 6.32
C GLU A 533 19.06 31.01 5.50
N CYS A 534 19.51 30.69 4.28
CA CYS A 534 20.08 31.66 3.37
C CYS A 534 19.07 32.79 3.08
N ASP A 535 17.81 32.47 2.79
CA ASP A 535 16.77 33.47 2.48
C ASP A 535 16.49 34.41 3.65
N LYS A 536 16.53 33.92 4.89
CA LYS A 536 16.40 34.76 6.09
C LYS A 536 17.56 35.74 6.24
N GLN A 537 18.76 35.35 5.81
CA GLN A 537 19.98 36.14 5.94
C GLN A 537 20.34 36.89 4.64
N ALA A 538 19.57 36.76 3.57
CA ALA A 538 19.90 37.32 2.26
C ALA A 538 20.01 38.85 2.25
N GLY A 539 19.16 39.54 3.04
CA GLY A 539 19.17 41.00 3.13
C GLY A 539 20.38 41.56 3.88
N SER A 540 20.87 40.87 4.92
CA SER A 540 22.03 41.27 5.73
C SER A 540 23.34 40.61 5.30
N ARG A 541 23.26 39.57 4.46
CA ARG A 541 24.36 38.63 4.16
C ARG A 541 25.03 38.10 5.42
N GLY A 542 24.21 37.80 6.43
CA GLY A 542 24.64 37.28 7.72
C GLY A 542 25.13 35.83 7.66
N PRO A 543 25.68 35.31 8.78
CA PRO A 543 26.15 33.93 8.86
C PRO A 543 24.98 32.92 8.75
N VAL A 544 25.24 31.79 8.08
CA VAL A 544 24.31 30.66 7.92
C VAL A 544 24.87 29.47 8.70
N GLN A 545 24.02 28.70 9.39
CA GLN A 545 24.50 27.66 10.31
C GLN A 545 25.06 26.44 9.59
N LEU A 546 24.43 26.06 8.48
CA LEU A 546 24.78 24.84 7.75
C LEU A 546 25.87 25.03 6.69
N ILE A 547 26.24 26.29 6.37
CA ILE A 547 27.21 26.63 5.33
C ILE A 547 28.04 27.84 5.78
N GLU A 548 29.36 27.73 5.64
CA GLU A 548 30.30 28.79 6.05
C GLU A 548 30.44 29.90 5.00
N ASN A 549 30.33 29.57 3.70
CA ASN A 549 30.55 30.50 2.59
C ASN A 549 29.37 30.68 1.61
N PRO A 550 28.13 30.97 2.09
CA PRO A 550 26.95 31.06 1.21
C PRO A 550 26.98 32.26 0.25
N TRP A 551 27.68 33.34 0.61
CA TRP A 551 27.71 34.60 -0.15
C TRP A 551 28.91 34.73 -1.08
N GLU A 552 29.83 33.78 -1.04
CA GLU A 552 30.96 33.74 -1.96
C GLU A 552 30.51 33.43 -3.39
N HIS A 553 31.29 33.92 -4.34
CA HIS A 553 31.08 33.63 -5.76
C HIS A 553 31.24 32.12 -6.00
N TYR A 554 30.27 31.50 -6.69
CA TYR A 554 30.32 30.06 -6.91
C TYR A 554 31.47 29.70 -7.85
N LYS A 555 32.05 28.51 -7.66
CA LYS A 555 33.16 28.04 -8.49
C LYS A 555 32.86 26.66 -9.02
N PHE A 556 33.19 26.43 -10.29
CA PHE A 556 33.21 25.12 -10.91
C PHE A 556 34.66 24.79 -11.22
N GLY A 557 35.14 23.64 -10.73
CA GLY A 557 36.53 23.21 -11.00
C GLY A 557 36.78 22.95 -12.48
N ILE A 558 35.75 22.45 -13.18
CA ILE A 558 35.72 22.23 -14.62
C ILE A 558 34.42 22.83 -15.14
N GLN A 559 34.50 23.55 -16.27
CA GLN A 559 33.30 24.12 -16.88
C GLN A 559 32.47 23.01 -17.53
N ASN A 560 31.20 22.92 -17.15
CA ASN A 560 30.22 21.95 -17.64
C ASN A 560 29.02 22.65 -18.30
N GLU A 561 28.06 21.89 -18.81
CA GLU A 561 26.95 22.47 -19.58
C GLU A 561 26.03 23.34 -18.71
N VAL A 562 25.80 22.94 -17.46
CA VAL A 562 25.02 23.75 -16.52
C VAL A 562 25.78 25.01 -16.12
N SER A 563 27.09 24.92 -15.83
CA SER A 563 27.86 26.07 -15.38
C SER A 563 27.95 27.16 -16.46
N LYS A 564 28.19 26.79 -17.73
CA LYS A 564 28.16 27.74 -18.86
C LYS A 564 26.85 28.52 -18.92
N ARG A 565 25.71 27.83 -18.72
CA ARG A 565 24.38 28.41 -18.84
C ARG A 565 24.01 29.22 -17.59
N LEU A 566 24.39 28.77 -16.39
CA LEU A 566 24.23 29.52 -15.14
C LEU A 566 25.08 30.79 -15.11
N ASP A 567 26.30 30.75 -15.68
CA ASP A 567 27.18 31.92 -15.76
C ASP A 567 26.50 33.07 -16.52
N VAL A 568 25.79 32.75 -17.61
CA VAL A 568 25.02 33.71 -18.41
C VAL A 568 23.80 34.21 -17.63
N LEU A 569 23.05 33.32 -16.98
CA LEU A 569 21.82 33.67 -16.27
C LEU A 569 22.04 34.48 -14.99
N LEU A 570 23.04 34.11 -14.20
CA LEU A 570 23.35 34.73 -12.92
C LEU A 570 24.39 35.84 -13.02
N GLY A 571 24.93 36.06 -14.22
CA GLY A 571 25.90 37.11 -14.51
C GLY A 571 27.23 36.87 -13.79
N ALA A 572 27.81 35.67 -13.93
CA ALA A 572 29.05 35.29 -13.25
C ALA A 572 30.26 36.18 -13.59
N GLN A 573 30.23 36.85 -14.74
CA GLN A 573 31.22 37.86 -15.12
C GLN A 573 31.21 39.09 -14.20
N ASN A 574 30.10 39.34 -13.50
CA ASN A 574 30.00 40.40 -12.50
C ASN A 574 30.75 39.98 -11.23
N LYS A 575 31.93 40.59 -11.02
CA LYS A 575 32.79 40.38 -9.84
C LYS A 575 32.45 41.31 -8.66
N THR A 576 31.42 42.13 -8.76
CA THR A 576 31.00 42.98 -7.65
C THR A 576 30.43 42.15 -6.51
N ALA A 577 30.50 42.67 -5.28
CA ALA A 577 29.93 42.00 -4.12
C ALA A 577 28.44 41.67 -4.32
N ASN A 578 27.67 42.49 -5.05
CA ASN A 578 26.23 42.32 -5.26
C ASN A 578 25.85 41.35 -6.40
N THR A 579 26.77 40.50 -6.83
CA THR A 579 26.50 39.50 -7.86
C THR A 579 25.50 38.44 -7.41
N ASN A 580 24.65 38.01 -8.36
CA ASN A 580 23.75 36.87 -8.17
C ASN A 580 24.46 35.53 -8.37
N ALA A 581 25.71 35.53 -8.84
CA ALA A 581 26.51 34.32 -9.01
C ALA A 581 27.18 33.90 -7.69
N ASN A 582 26.38 33.58 -6.67
CA ASN A 582 26.85 33.15 -5.35
C ASN A 582 26.42 31.71 -5.00
N ASN A 583 27.07 31.12 -4.01
CA ASN A 583 26.81 29.74 -3.56
C ASN A 583 25.36 29.52 -3.10
N ALA A 584 24.73 30.49 -2.45
CA ALA A 584 23.33 30.42 -2.06
C ALA A 584 22.39 30.26 -3.28
N ASN A 585 22.63 31.01 -4.35
CA ASN A 585 21.86 30.88 -5.59
C ASN A 585 22.18 29.58 -6.33
N LEU A 586 23.43 29.12 -6.37
CA LEU A 586 23.74 27.80 -6.92
C LEU A 586 22.92 26.70 -6.22
N LEU A 587 22.88 26.72 -4.88
CA LEU A 587 22.09 25.76 -4.10
C LEU A 587 20.59 25.87 -4.39
N LYS A 588 20.04 27.07 -4.59
CA LYS A 588 18.62 27.27 -4.97
C LYS A 588 18.28 26.57 -6.28
N TYR A 589 19.14 26.71 -7.30
CA TYR A 589 18.95 26.02 -8.58
C TYR A 589 19.06 24.50 -8.39
N THR A 590 20.07 24.04 -7.66
CA THR A 590 20.25 22.62 -7.33
C THR A 590 19.03 22.03 -6.60
N LEU A 591 18.47 22.74 -5.61
CA LEU A 591 17.24 22.32 -4.92
C LEU A 591 16.08 22.22 -5.90
N CYS A 592 15.90 23.20 -6.79
CA CYS A 592 14.80 23.18 -7.74
C CYS A 592 14.89 21.96 -8.66
N PHE A 593 16.07 21.59 -9.15
CA PHE A 593 16.25 20.41 -10.01
C PHE A 593 16.06 19.10 -9.24
N ILE A 594 16.58 19.02 -8.01
CA ILE A 594 16.35 17.87 -7.13
C ILE A 594 14.87 17.73 -6.78
N ALA A 595 14.14 18.82 -6.58
CA ALA A 595 12.71 18.79 -6.33
C ALA A 595 11.94 18.24 -7.54
N VAL A 596 12.32 18.61 -8.77
CA VAL A 596 11.74 18.04 -9.99
C VAL A 596 12.01 16.54 -10.08
N LEU A 597 13.25 16.10 -9.84
CA LEU A 597 13.58 14.67 -9.81
C LEU A 597 12.81 13.93 -8.72
N ASP A 598 12.71 14.48 -7.50
CA ASP A 598 11.94 13.90 -6.40
C ASP A 598 10.47 13.77 -6.75
N TRP A 599 9.86 14.80 -7.35
CA TRP A 599 8.49 14.72 -7.83
C TRP A 599 8.33 13.67 -8.93
N TRP A 600 9.24 13.60 -9.89
CA TRP A 600 9.18 12.65 -10.98
C TRP A 600 9.21 11.20 -10.48
N ILE A 601 10.13 10.87 -9.57
CA ILE A 601 10.34 9.48 -9.10
C ILE A 601 9.52 9.09 -7.89
N ASN A 602 9.22 10.01 -6.96
CA ASN A 602 8.58 9.66 -5.68
C ASN A 602 7.09 10.00 -5.61
N ASN A 603 6.50 10.50 -6.69
CA ASN A 603 5.07 10.74 -6.78
C ASN A 603 4.40 9.67 -7.65
N PRO A 604 3.56 8.79 -7.11
CA PRO A 604 2.83 7.80 -7.90
C PRO A 604 1.89 8.41 -8.97
N GLY A 605 1.55 9.69 -8.84
CA GLY A 605 0.76 10.45 -9.81
C GLY A 605 1.59 11.33 -10.75
N SER A 606 2.92 11.20 -10.79
CA SER A 606 3.72 11.86 -11.83
C SER A 606 3.51 11.18 -13.19
N PRO A 607 3.80 11.87 -14.31
CA PRO A 607 3.73 11.25 -15.63
C PRO A 607 4.61 10.01 -15.77
N ALA A 608 5.69 9.89 -14.99
CA ALA A 608 6.60 8.74 -15.00
C ALA A 608 5.90 7.39 -14.80
N TYR A 609 4.75 7.38 -14.12
CA TYR A 609 3.96 6.17 -13.81
C TYR A 609 2.73 6.00 -14.70
N SER A 610 2.57 6.82 -15.74
CA SER A 610 1.39 6.83 -16.61
C SER A 610 1.51 5.97 -17.87
N THR A 611 2.73 5.55 -18.23
CA THR A 611 3.04 4.79 -19.45
C THR A 611 3.05 3.29 -19.22
N ASP A 612 2.98 2.53 -20.30
CA ASP A 612 3.12 1.08 -20.25
C ASP A 612 4.56 0.70 -19.84
N PRO A 613 4.76 -0.06 -18.75
CA PRO A 613 6.07 -0.55 -18.35
C PRO A 613 6.84 -1.29 -19.44
N MET A 614 6.14 -1.89 -20.41
CA MET A 614 6.73 -2.68 -21.49
C MET A 614 7.36 -1.83 -22.60
N HIS A 615 7.14 -0.51 -22.60
CA HIS A 615 7.82 0.42 -23.51
C HIS A 615 9.26 0.69 -23.05
N ILE A 616 10.08 -0.36 -23.00
CA ILE A 616 11.45 -0.33 -22.49
C ILE A 616 12.38 0.35 -23.51
N TYR A 617 12.28 -0.05 -24.77
CA TYR A 617 13.13 0.42 -25.88
C TYR A 617 12.30 0.98 -27.03
N ARG A 618 12.94 1.73 -27.92
CA ARG A 618 12.32 2.38 -29.07
C ARG A 618 11.92 1.37 -30.13
N ILE A 619 10.75 1.58 -30.71
CA ILE A 619 10.24 0.76 -31.81
C ILE A 619 10.03 1.67 -33.02
N SER A 620 10.44 1.17 -34.18
CA SER A 620 10.26 1.83 -35.46
C SER A 620 8.79 1.79 -35.88
N PRO A 621 8.16 2.94 -36.18
CA PRO A 621 6.76 2.96 -36.61
C PRO A 621 6.57 2.35 -38.01
N SER A 622 7.61 2.25 -38.84
CA SER A 622 7.50 1.74 -40.21
C SER A 622 7.48 0.22 -40.31
N ASP A 623 8.22 -0.47 -39.44
CA ASP A 623 8.42 -1.94 -39.53
C ASP A 623 8.28 -2.67 -38.19
N GLY A 624 7.98 -1.95 -37.09
CA GLY A 624 7.77 -2.53 -35.77
C GLY A 624 9.03 -3.12 -35.13
N LYS A 625 10.22 -2.89 -35.71
CA LYS A 625 11.49 -3.39 -35.20
C LYS A 625 12.12 -2.45 -34.19
N PRO A 626 13.03 -2.95 -33.32
CA PRO A 626 13.77 -2.08 -32.43
C PRO A 626 14.58 -1.00 -33.18
N LEU A 627 14.53 0.23 -32.69
CA LEU A 627 15.37 1.33 -33.16
C LEU A 627 16.60 1.49 -32.25
N PHE A 628 17.77 1.47 -32.87
CA PHE A 628 19.04 1.64 -32.15
C PHE A 628 19.38 3.10 -31.87
N SER A 629 18.83 4.06 -32.62
CA SER A 629 19.04 5.49 -32.38
C SER A 629 18.03 6.32 -33.18
N VAL A 630 18.02 7.62 -32.94
CA VAL A 630 17.24 8.63 -33.67
C VAL A 630 18.14 9.83 -34.03
N PRO A 631 17.79 10.62 -35.06
CA PRO A 631 18.59 11.77 -35.48
C PRO A 631 18.82 12.77 -34.34
N LEU A 632 20.08 13.18 -34.18
CA LEU A 632 20.48 14.13 -33.14
C LEU A 632 20.21 15.57 -33.56
N ARG A 633 19.92 16.42 -32.57
CA ARG A 633 19.81 17.87 -32.77
C ARG A 633 21.19 18.54 -32.75
N ASN A 634 21.30 19.71 -33.35
CA ASN A 634 22.54 20.51 -33.37
C ASN A 634 22.31 22.01 -33.05
N ASP A 635 21.10 22.36 -32.62
CA ASP A 635 20.62 23.73 -32.41
C ASP A 635 20.59 24.16 -30.93
N GLN A 636 20.96 23.29 -29.98
CA GLN A 636 20.74 23.48 -28.54
C GLN A 636 21.35 24.77 -27.98
N ASN A 637 22.60 25.08 -28.36
CA ASN A 637 23.29 26.28 -27.89
C ASN A 637 22.70 27.55 -28.51
N LYS A 638 22.27 27.48 -29.78
CA LYS A 638 21.59 28.58 -30.45
C LYS A 638 20.26 28.89 -29.78
N LEU A 639 19.47 27.86 -29.47
CA LEU A 639 18.19 28.00 -28.77
C LEU A 639 18.36 28.63 -27.39
N PHE A 640 19.42 28.27 -26.65
CA PHE A 640 19.73 28.92 -25.38
C PHE A 640 20.06 30.41 -25.56
N ILE A 641 20.93 30.76 -26.51
CA ILE A 641 21.29 32.17 -26.75
C ILE A 641 20.06 32.99 -27.18
N ASP A 642 19.23 32.44 -28.06
CA ASP A 642 18.04 33.10 -28.57
C ASP A 642 16.98 33.29 -27.47
N SER A 643 16.80 32.31 -26.57
CA SER A 643 15.89 32.43 -25.41
C SER A 643 16.35 33.52 -24.43
N ILE A 644 17.66 33.65 -24.21
CA ILE A 644 18.24 34.72 -23.38
C ILE A 644 17.97 36.09 -24.01
N LYS A 645 18.24 36.26 -25.31
CA LYS A 645 18.00 37.52 -26.02
C LYS A 645 16.52 37.94 -25.96
N ALA A 646 15.60 37.00 -26.19
CA ALA A 646 14.17 37.26 -26.11
C ALA A 646 13.73 37.71 -24.70
N ASN A 647 14.31 37.13 -23.65
CA ASN A 647 14.02 37.53 -22.26
C ASN A 647 14.59 38.91 -21.89
N TYR A 648 15.71 39.32 -22.47
CA TYR A 648 16.22 40.68 -22.32
C TYR A 648 15.32 41.72 -23.01
N GLN A 649 14.83 41.40 -24.21
CA GLN A 649 13.90 42.28 -24.94
C GLN A 649 12.58 42.48 -24.18
N LYS A 650 12.00 41.39 -23.65
CA LYS A 650 10.77 41.44 -22.81
C LYS A 650 10.90 42.17 -21.48
N LYS A 651 12.12 42.42 -21.00
CA LYS A 651 12.38 43.21 -19.77
C LYS A 651 12.66 44.69 -20.06
N ALA A 652 12.96 45.03 -21.32
CA ALA A 652 13.21 46.38 -21.77
C ALA A 652 11.92 47.07 -22.25
N GLU A 653 10.90 46.28 -22.60
CA GLU A 653 9.48 46.65 -22.69
C GLU A 653 8.83 46.63 -21.30
#